data_AF-A0A6H5IE60-F1
#
_entry.id   AF-A0A6H5IE60-F1
#
_cell.length_a   1.000
_cell.length_b   1.000
_cell.length_c   1.000
_cell.angle_alpha   90.00
_cell.angle_beta   90.00
_cell.angle_gamma   90.00
#
_symmetry.space_group_name_H-M   'P 1'
#
loop_
_entity.id
_entity.type
_entity.pdbx_description
1 polymer ?
#
loop_
_entity_poly.entity_id
_entity_poly.type
_entity_poly.pdbx_seq_one_letter_code
_entity_poly.pdbx_strand_id
1 'polypeptide(L)'
;MKTVSVALVLCLNVGVDPPDIVKTQPCARLECWIDPLSMSPQKALETIGTNLQKQYERWQPRARYKQSLDPTVEEVKKLCTSLRRNAKEERVLFHYNGHGVPKPTSNGEIWVFNRTYTQYIPLSVYDLQTWMGAPSIYVYDCSNAGIIVDSFKQFADQHEKEFEHSMWQAWDLALDLCLAQLPNILESEDRFVHSPFFEEQLTAFQVWLTLGSKSRNPPEQLPIVLQVLLSQVHRLRALELLGKFLDLGPWAVNLALSVGIFPYVLKLLQSNARELRPLLVFIWAKILAVDNTCQGDLVRDGGHKYFLSVLQDTTLQSEHRTLAAFVLACIVNNYPAGQEAALQGSLVSICLEQINDPNPLLRQWLALCLARLWQNFDTARWCGVRDTAHEKLHKMLQDPVPEVRAASVYALGTFVSSVTKRSEHANNIDQAIGMMLISTVTNDMSPIVRMELVVALQWLVLHFENLFVNLAVAEEKGRRELVVETLSPFSGMRRISSKDRLKMLSPNAHGNSGSDSTDGFNSDKIKRVSSVSSISTLGSSGLVTAWEQRSLTLVAGGDVKSIRLWNAETELKLQDLPTGTDFCVTCLDTDDIGNMLIAGCGDGTVRIFDRRLPPLEARVMTYCEHSSWILGASLHRKALQSVPTRLITASTAGDVRYFDLRKNSSVAHIQTMEGITSFAMHDAASVFACSTNQITRIYNLSGQYLNSIKSHEGFMSSRIGPINCLNFHPYRVLLAAGCVDNTVTAYSTVPL
;
A
#
# COMPACT_ATOMS: atom_id res chain seq x y z
N MET A 1 -52.62 19.00 -2.63
CA MET A 1 -51.90 19.69 -1.55
C MET A 1 -52.92 20.33 -0.61
N LYS A 2 -52.95 19.94 0.67
CA LYS A 2 -53.96 20.39 1.63
C LYS A 2 -53.29 21.21 2.74
N THR A 3 -53.92 22.31 3.16
CA THR A 3 -53.48 23.03 4.37
C THR A 3 -53.99 22.28 5.61
N VAL A 4 -53.11 21.58 6.31
CA VAL A 4 -53.45 20.74 7.47
C VAL A 4 -53.21 21.41 8.81
N SER A 5 -52.41 22.48 8.83
CA SER A 5 -52.02 23.20 10.04
C SER A 5 -51.95 24.70 9.80
N VAL A 6 -52.37 25.47 10.80
CA VAL A 6 -52.43 26.93 10.75
C VAL A 6 -51.83 27.52 12.03
N ALA A 7 -50.79 28.33 11.89
CA ALA A 7 -50.24 29.19 12.93
C ALA A 7 -50.86 30.58 12.82
N LEU A 8 -51.46 31.07 13.90
CA LEU A 8 -51.97 32.43 14.04
C LEU A 8 -51.08 33.17 15.04
N VAL A 9 -50.16 33.99 14.54
CA VAL A 9 -49.23 34.80 15.33
C VAL A 9 -49.75 36.23 15.35
N LEU A 10 -50.20 36.68 16.53
CA LEU A 10 -50.76 38.01 16.74
C LEU A 10 -49.81 38.83 17.61
N CYS A 11 -49.28 39.93 17.07
CA CYS A 11 -48.42 40.88 17.79
C CYS A 11 -49.11 42.24 17.85
N LEU A 12 -49.99 42.43 18.84
CA LEU A 12 -50.93 43.55 18.93
C LEU A 12 -50.67 44.49 20.11
N ASN A 13 -50.11 44.00 21.23
CA ASN A 13 -49.84 44.79 22.45
C ASN A 13 -50.95 45.82 22.77
N VAL A 14 -52.17 45.30 22.98
CA VAL A 14 -53.40 46.10 23.00
C VAL A 14 -53.29 47.28 23.99
N GLY A 15 -53.42 48.50 23.48
CA GLY A 15 -53.38 49.73 24.26
C GLY A 15 -52.03 50.46 24.25
N VAL A 16 -50.98 49.88 23.62
CA VAL A 16 -49.68 50.51 23.44
C VAL A 16 -49.37 50.59 21.94
N ASP A 17 -49.30 51.82 21.42
CA ASP A 17 -49.00 52.04 20.00
C ASP A 17 -47.49 51.95 19.74
N PRO A 18 -47.06 51.32 18.61
CA PRO A 18 -45.66 51.26 18.25
C PRO A 18 -45.14 52.65 17.80
N PRO A 19 -43.83 52.93 17.98
CA PRO A 19 -43.25 54.27 17.86
C PRO A 19 -43.24 54.86 16.43
N ASP A 20 -43.50 54.04 15.42
CA ASP A 20 -43.34 54.34 14.00
C ASP A 20 -44.68 54.49 13.24
N ILE A 21 -45.80 54.43 13.96
CA ILE A 21 -47.16 54.57 13.42
C ILE A 21 -47.85 55.75 14.10
N VAL A 22 -48.03 56.84 13.33
CA VAL A 22 -48.84 57.99 13.76
C VAL A 22 -50.31 57.69 13.42
N LYS A 23 -51.16 57.49 14.44
CA LYS A 23 -52.60 57.27 14.25
C LYS A 23 -53.36 58.59 14.07
N THR A 24 -54.32 58.63 13.15
CA THR A 24 -55.24 59.77 12.96
C THR A 24 -56.34 59.78 14.02
N GLN A 25 -57.00 60.91 14.24
CA GLN A 25 -58.23 60.99 15.05
C GLN A 25 -59.43 61.39 14.16
N PRO A 26 -60.42 60.50 13.93
CA PRO A 26 -60.53 59.12 14.42
C PRO A 26 -59.59 58.13 13.67
N CYS A 27 -59.20 57.04 14.33
CA CYS A 27 -58.47 55.92 13.71
C CYS A 27 -59.36 54.70 13.49
N ALA A 28 -59.05 53.90 12.49
CA ALA A 28 -59.60 52.56 12.35
C ALA A 28 -59.04 51.68 13.49
N ARG A 29 -59.94 51.07 14.26
CA ARG A 29 -59.60 50.37 15.51
C ARG A 29 -60.14 48.96 15.63
N LEU A 30 -61.00 48.53 14.71
CA LEU A 30 -61.61 47.20 14.79
C LEU A 30 -60.59 46.16 14.32
N GLU A 31 -60.27 45.21 15.19
CA GLU A 31 -59.43 44.05 14.89
C GLU A 31 -60.28 42.79 14.93
N CYS A 32 -60.32 42.04 13.83
CA CYS A 32 -61.16 40.85 13.70
C CYS A 32 -62.64 41.08 14.12
N TRP A 33 -63.18 42.25 13.76
CA TRP A 33 -64.53 42.73 14.08
C TRP A 33 -64.81 43.00 15.57
N ILE A 34 -63.76 43.15 16.38
CA ILE A 34 -63.84 43.51 17.81
C ILE A 34 -63.18 44.88 17.99
N ASP A 35 -63.76 45.73 18.84
CA ASP A 35 -63.09 46.94 19.34
C ASP A 35 -62.17 46.55 20.52
N PRO A 36 -60.83 46.57 20.37
CA PRO A 36 -59.90 46.15 21.41
C PRO A 36 -59.98 47.03 22.67
N LEU A 37 -60.45 48.27 22.54
CA LEU A 37 -60.58 49.23 23.64
C LEU A 37 -61.88 49.07 24.44
N SER A 38 -62.84 48.25 23.97
CA SER A 38 -64.11 48.04 24.67
C SER A 38 -64.01 47.03 25.82
N MET A 39 -62.85 46.42 26.03
CA MET A 39 -62.58 45.46 27.10
C MET A 39 -61.13 45.55 27.59
N SER A 40 -60.76 44.77 28.62
CA SER A 40 -59.37 44.76 29.10
C SER A 40 -58.42 44.22 28.02
N PRO A 41 -57.18 44.74 27.91
CA PRO A 41 -56.21 44.35 26.88
C PRO A 41 -56.02 42.84 26.72
N GLN A 42 -55.90 42.12 27.84
CA GLN A 42 -55.72 40.66 27.83
C GLN A 42 -56.96 39.93 27.28
N LYS A 43 -58.16 40.36 27.68
CA LYS A 43 -59.42 39.78 27.20
C LYS A 43 -59.67 40.13 25.74
N ALA A 44 -59.29 41.33 25.31
CA ALA A 44 -59.35 41.76 23.92
C ALA A 44 -58.49 40.84 23.04
N LEU A 45 -57.23 40.62 23.42
CA LEU A 45 -56.29 39.79 22.66
C LEU A 45 -56.78 38.34 22.51
N GLU A 46 -57.28 37.73 23.58
CA GLU A 46 -57.86 36.37 23.55
C GLU A 46 -59.12 36.29 22.66
N THR A 47 -59.97 37.32 22.73
CA THR A 47 -61.21 37.36 21.94
C THR A 47 -60.90 37.57 20.45
N ILE A 48 -59.91 38.43 20.13
CA ILE A 48 -59.42 38.66 18.76
C ILE A 48 -58.83 37.37 18.20
N GLY A 49 -57.94 36.68 18.93
CA GLY A 49 -57.37 35.40 18.51
C GLY A 49 -58.43 34.34 18.23
N THR A 50 -59.42 34.22 19.12
CA THR A 50 -60.53 33.28 18.95
C THR A 50 -61.40 33.62 17.74
N ASN A 51 -61.69 34.90 17.50
CA ASN A 51 -62.46 35.32 16.34
C ASN A 51 -61.69 35.13 15.03
N LEU A 52 -60.40 35.41 14.99
CA LEU A 52 -59.56 35.15 13.82
C LEU A 52 -59.51 33.65 13.50
N GLN A 53 -59.38 32.80 14.51
CA GLN A 53 -59.44 31.36 14.32
C GLN A 53 -60.79 30.94 13.71
N LYS A 54 -61.93 31.41 14.24
CA LYS A 54 -63.26 31.13 13.68
C LYS A 54 -63.41 31.59 12.23
N GLN A 55 -62.80 32.73 11.86
CA GLN A 55 -62.81 33.21 10.48
C GLN A 55 -62.08 32.25 9.54
N TYR A 56 -60.91 31.74 9.94
CA TYR A 56 -60.19 30.74 9.13
C TYR A 56 -60.87 29.36 9.13
N GLU A 57 -61.44 28.94 10.27
CA GLU A 57 -62.20 27.69 10.38
C GLU A 57 -63.38 27.62 9.40
N ARG A 58 -63.99 28.77 9.08
CA ARG A 58 -65.03 28.87 8.04
C ARG A 58 -64.53 28.41 6.67
N TRP A 59 -63.27 28.67 6.35
CA TRP A 59 -62.65 28.29 5.08
C TRP A 59 -62.03 26.88 5.11
N GLN A 60 -61.40 26.50 6.23
CA GLN A 60 -60.80 25.18 6.41
C GLN A 60 -61.07 24.62 7.82
N PRO A 61 -62.22 23.97 8.05
CA PRO A 61 -62.60 23.50 9.38
C PRO A 61 -61.80 22.29 9.85
N ARG A 62 -61.12 21.56 8.94
CA ARG A 62 -60.40 20.32 9.24
C ARG A 62 -58.90 20.51 9.50
N ALA A 63 -58.41 21.76 9.50
CA ALA A 63 -57.02 22.07 9.84
C ALA A 63 -56.84 22.17 11.37
N ARG A 64 -55.61 21.95 11.83
CA ARG A 64 -55.24 22.17 13.23
C ARG A 64 -54.79 23.63 13.41
N TYR A 65 -55.52 24.38 14.22
CA TYR A 65 -55.22 25.78 14.53
C TYR A 65 -54.39 25.87 15.82
N LYS A 66 -53.36 26.71 15.80
CA LYS A 66 -52.59 27.08 16.99
C LYS A 66 -52.41 28.60 17.01
N GLN A 67 -52.86 29.22 18.10
CA GLN A 67 -52.72 30.65 18.35
C GLN A 67 -51.48 30.94 19.18
N SER A 68 -50.79 32.03 18.87
CA SER A 68 -49.67 32.58 19.62
C SER A 68 -49.92 34.07 19.78
N LEU A 69 -50.31 34.48 20.98
CA LEU A 69 -50.73 35.84 21.30
C LEU A 69 -49.57 36.58 21.96
N ASP A 70 -49.16 37.71 21.37
CA ASP A 70 -47.98 38.51 21.72
C ASP A 70 -46.73 37.66 22.05
N PRO A 71 -46.27 36.79 21.12
CA PRO A 71 -45.25 35.81 21.47
C PRO A 71 -43.82 36.36 21.49
N THR A 72 -42.96 35.55 22.09
CA THR A 72 -41.49 35.64 21.98
C THR A 72 -40.93 34.87 20.78
N VAL A 73 -39.70 35.17 20.38
CA VAL A 73 -38.99 34.44 19.31
C VAL A 73 -38.97 32.93 19.56
N GLU A 74 -38.69 32.50 20.79
CA GLU A 74 -38.64 31.07 21.11
C GLU A 74 -39.99 30.37 21.00
N GLU A 75 -41.09 31.07 21.29
CA GLU A 75 -42.45 30.56 21.15
C GLU A 75 -42.82 30.41 19.68
N VAL A 76 -42.49 31.40 18.84
CA VAL A 76 -42.68 31.31 17.38
C VAL A 76 -41.86 30.16 16.79
N LYS A 77 -40.61 29.98 17.22
CA LYS A 77 -39.76 28.86 16.78
C LYS A 77 -40.35 27.51 17.14
N LYS A 78 -40.78 27.33 18.38
CA LYS A 78 -41.42 26.08 18.86
C LYS A 78 -42.73 25.81 18.12
N LEU A 79 -43.51 26.86 17.84
CA LEU A 79 -44.76 26.74 17.09
C LEU A 79 -44.50 26.25 15.66
N CYS A 80 -43.64 26.94 14.92
CA CYS A 80 -43.35 26.63 13.51
C CYS A 80 -42.78 25.21 13.35
N THR A 81 -41.75 24.88 14.14
CA THR A 81 -41.13 23.55 14.09
C THR A 81 -42.09 22.43 14.51
N SER A 82 -42.97 22.68 15.49
CA SER A 82 -44.01 21.72 15.90
C SER A 82 -45.03 21.47 14.78
N LEU A 83 -45.46 22.52 14.08
CA LEU A 83 -46.46 22.40 13.02
C LEU A 83 -45.87 21.71 11.78
N ARG A 84 -44.65 22.07 11.35
CA ARG A 84 -43.97 21.40 10.23
C ARG A 84 -43.78 19.91 10.52
N ARG A 85 -43.29 19.54 11.70
CA ARG A 85 -43.11 18.12 12.08
C ARG A 85 -44.42 17.32 11.98
N ASN A 86 -45.55 17.93 12.31
CA ASN A 86 -46.86 17.28 12.25
C ASN A 86 -47.44 17.23 10.83
N ALA A 87 -47.18 18.27 10.01
CA ALA A 87 -47.71 18.38 8.65
C ALA A 87 -46.93 17.53 7.62
N LYS A 88 -45.67 17.18 7.90
CA LYS A 88 -44.80 16.46 6.96
C LYS A 88 -44.74 17.20 5.62
N GLU A 89 -45.30 16.61 4.57
CA GLU A 89 -45.33 17.13 3.19
C GLU A 89 -46.58 17.97 2.88
N GLU A 90 -47.51 18.10 3.82
CA GLU A 90 -48.71 18.92 3.65
C GLU A 90 -48.44 20.40 3.96
N ARG A 91 -49.35 21.27 3.51
CA ARG A 91 -49.17 22.72 3.61
C ARG A 91 -49.43 23.22 5.03
N VAL A 92 -48.55 24.11 5.52
CA VAL A 92 -48.73 24.85 6.77
C VAL A 92 -48.97 26.33 6.45
N LEU A 93 -50.02 26.93 7.02
CA LEU A 93 -50.28 28.36 6.93
C LEU A 93 -49.69 29.09 8.12
N PHE A 94 -48.99 30.18 7.87
CA PHE A 94 -48.48 31.10 8.88
C PHE A 94 -49.12 32.47 8.67
N HIS A 95 -50.01 32.86 9.58
CA HIS A 95 -50.60 34.19 9.62
C HIS A 95 -49.86 35.01 10.66
N TYR A 96 -49.34 36.16 10.26
CA TYR A 96 -48.68 37.12 11.13
C TYR A 96 -49.42 38.45 11.07
N ASN A 97 -49.93 38.90 12.21
CA ASN A 97 -50.46 40.25 12.37
C ASN A 97 -49.49 41.07 13.23
N GLY A 98 -48.98 42.16 12.66
CA GLY A 98 -47.95 43.01 13.27
C GLY A 98 -48.39 44.43 13.59
N HIS A 99 -49.66 44.67 13.92
CA HIS A 99 -50.16 46.04 14.16
C HIS A 99 -49.68 46.68 15.48
N GLY A 100 -49.24 45.89 16.45
CA GLY A 100 -48.72 46.36 17.76
C GLY A 100 -47.20 46.52 17.83
N VAL A 101 -46.50 46.31 16.71
CA VAL A 101 -45.04 46.32 16.62
C VAL A 101 -44.58 47.22 15.46
N PRO A 102 -43.30 47.60 15.41
CA PRO A 102 -42.78 48.39 14.31
C PRO A 102 -42.91 47.71 12.94
N LYS A 103 -42.83 48.51 11.88
CA LYS A 103 -42.78 48.05 10.49
C LYS A 103 -41.59 47.11 10.27
N PRO A 104 -41.74 46.10 9.39
CA PRO A 104 -40.64 45.22 9.00
C PRO A 104 -39.44 46.01 8.45
N THR A 105 -38.24 45.53 8.73
CA THR A 105 -36.99 46.18 8.28
C THR A 105 -36.65 45.79 6.84
N SER A 106 -35.91 46.64 6.13
CA SER A 106 -35.38 46.32 4.78
C SER A 106 -34.44 45.12 4.75
N ASN A 107 -33.96 44.68 5.92
CA ASN A 107 -33.09 43.51 6.07
C ASN A 107 -33.89 42.20 6.16
N GLY A 108 -35.23 42.23 6.03
CA GLY A 108 -36.07 41.05 6.08
C GLY A 108 -36.32 40.56 7.51
N GLU A 109 -36.57 41.47 8.44
CA GLU A 109 -36.92 41.14 9.83
C GLU A 109 -38.34 41.59 10.15
N ILE A 110 -39.09 40.72 10.84
CA ILE A 110 -40.38 41.03 11.46
C ILE A 110 -40.21 41.17 12.97
N TRP A 111 -41.13 41.83 13.66
CA TRP A 111 -40.96 42.13 15.08
C TRP A 111 -41.87 41.27 15.96
N VAL A 112 -41.34 40.83 17.09
CA VAL A 112 -42.06 40.12 18.15
C VAL A 112 -41.68 40.70 19.51
N PHE A 113 -42.17 40.16 20.63
CA PHE A 113 -41.90 40.71 21.96
C PHE A 113 -40.81 39.96 22.71
N ASN A 114 -40.25 40.61 23.73
CA ASN A 114 -39.55 39.91 24.81
C ASN A 114 -40.53 39.46 25.91
N ARG A 115 -40.08 38.61 26.83
CA ARG A 115 -40.95 38.04 27.90
C ARG A 115 -41.60 39.08 28.82
N THR A 116 -41.03 40.28 28.90
CA THR A 116 -41.51 41.36 29.77
C THR A 116 -42.29 42.44 29.01
N TYR A 117 -42.51 42.28 27.70
CA TYR A 117 -43.17 43.25 26.82
C TYR A 117 -42.58 44.67 26.87
N THR A 118 -41.26 44.77 27.13
CA THR A 118 -40.54 46.05 27.23
C THR A 118 -39.77 46.40 25.95
N GLN A 119 -39.47 45.40 25.11
CA GLN A 119 -38.69 45.57 23.89
C GLN A 119 -39.31 44.77 22.74
N TYR A 120 -39.21 45.34 21.55
CA TYR A 120 -39.45 44.64 20.30
C TYR A 120 -38.18 43.90 19.90
N ILE A 121 -38.30 42.61 19.60
CA ILE A 121 -37.21 41.72 19.22
C ILE A 121 -37.33 41.42 17.73
N PRO A 122 -36.27 41.63 16.93
CA PRO A 122 -36.30 41.30 15.51
C PRO A 122 -36.25 39.77 15.34
N LEU A 123 -37.09 39.27 14.45
CA LEU A 123 -37.15 37.89 14.00
C LEU A 123 -36.86 37.86 12.50
N SER A 124 -35.77 37.18 12.13
CA SER A 124 -35.38 37.02 10.73
C SER A 124 -36.40 36.17 9.97
N VAL A 125 -36.81 36.66 8.80
CA VAL A 125 -37.68 35.93 7.87
C VAL A 125 -37.01 34.64 7.37
N TYR A 126 -35.67 34.62 7.28
CA TYR A 126 -34.89 33.44 6.91
C TYR A 126 -35.03 32.29 7.91
N ASP A 127 -34.91 32.62 9.21
CA ASP A 127 -35.08 31.63 10.27
C ASP A 127 -36.51 31.09 10.28
N LEU A 128 -37.50 31.97 10.08
CA LEU A 128 -38.90 31.60 9.97
C LEU A 128 -39.15 30.61 8.83
N GLN A 129 -38.60 30.87 7.63
CA GLN A 129 -38.71 29.97 6.47
C GLN A 129 -38.07 28.61 6.76
N THR A 130 -36.90 28.60 7.40
CA THR A 130 -36.20 27.38 7.79
C THR A 130 -37.02 26.54 8.76
N TRP A 131 -37.68 27.16 9.75
CA TRP A 131 -38.52 26.44 10.71
C TRP A 131 -39.82 25.93 10.09
N MET A 132 -40.37 26.67 9.14
CA MET A 132 -41.65 26.39 8.51
C MET A 132 -41.55 25.41 7.34
N GLY A 133 -40.42 25.32 6.63
CA GLY A 133 -40.18 24.39 5.52
C GLY A 133 -41.17 24.47 4.35
N ALA A 134 -40.96 23.65 3.32
CA ALA A 134 -41.90 23.50 2.20
C ALA A 134 -42.83 22.29 2.41
N PRO A 135 -44.11 22.33 1.96
CA PRO A 135 -44.82 23.49 1.39
C PRO A 135 -45.46 24.38 2.48
N SER A 136 -45.36 25.70 2.37
CA SER A 136 -45.93 26.67 3.33
C SER A 136 -46.61 27.85 2.63
N ILE A 137 -47.54 28.52 3.32
CA ILE A 137 -48.18 29.75 2.87
C ILE A 137 -48.12 30.79 3.98
N TYR A 138 -47.78 32.03 3.63
CA TYR A 138 -47.62 33.12 4.58
C TYR A 138 -48.65 34.21 4.31
N VAL A 139 -49.25 34.75 5.37
CA VAL A 139 -50.16 35.89 5.34
C VAL A 139 -49.60 36.94 6.29
N TYR A 140 -49.15 38.08 5.75
CA TYR A 140 -48.59 39.18 6.52
C TYR A 140 -49.59 40.33 6.55
N ASP A 141 -50.17 40.56 7.71
CA ASP A 141 -51.07 41.69 8.01
C ASP A 141 -50.32 42.69 8.89
N CYS A 142 -49.50 43.52 8.24
CA CYS A 142 -48.74 44.57 8.90
C CYS A 142 -48.47 45.73 7.94
N SER A 143 -48.13 46.89 8.52
CA SER A 143 -47.71 48.03 7.71
C SER A 143 -46.43 47.70 6.93
N ASN A 144 -46.41 48.02 5.64
CA ASN A 144 -45.26 47.81 4.75
C ASN A 144 -44.86 46.33 4.53
N ALA A 145 -45.84 45.41 4.53
CA ALA A 145 -45.63 43.98 4.29
C ALA A 145 -44.93 43.62 2.97
N GLY A 146 -44.92 44.52 1.97
CA GLY A 146 -44.24 44.32 0.69
C GLY A 146 -42.74 44.03 0.83
N ILE A 147 -42.07 44.66 1.81
CA ILE A 147 -40.64 44.41 2.08
C ILE A 147 -40.37 42.94 2.44
N ILE A 148 -41.27 42.33 3.22
CA ILE A 148 -41.15 40.92 3.60
C ILE A 148 -41.17 40.04 2.34
N VAL A 149 -42.07 40.34 1.40
CA VAL A 149 -42.22 39.59 0.14
C VAL A 149 -40.98 39.74 -0.75
N ASP A 150 -40.39 40.93 -0.84
CA ASP A 150 -39.19 41.16 -1.64
C ASP A 150 -37.95 40.47 -1.04
N SER A 151 -37.83 40.44 0.29
CA SER A 151 -36.84 39.62 0.98
C SER A 151 -37.05 38.12 0.68
N PHE A 152 -38.28 37.63 0.71
CA PHE A 152 -38.58 36.23 0.34
C PHE A 152 -38.15 35.86 -1.08
N LYS A 153 -38.25 36.79 -2.05
CA LYS A 153 -37.88 36.55 -3.45
C LYS A 153 -36.38 36.41 -3.66
N GLN A 154 -35.56 37.31 -3.10
CA GLN A 154 -34.10 37.20 -3.19
C GLN A 154 -33.57 35.87 -2.64
N PHE A 155 -34.26 35.29 -1.66
CA PHE A 155 -33.91 34.00 -1.09
C PHE A 155 -34.53 32.81 -1.85
N ALA A 156 -35.68 33.00 -2.52
CA ALA A 156 -36.26 32.02 -3.43
C ALA A 156 -35.38 31.80 -4.66
N ASP A 157 -34.75 32.86 -5.21
CA ASP A 157 -33.82 32.78 -6.34
C ASP A 157 -32.61 31.87 -6.04
N GLN A 158 -32.20 31.74 -4.77
CA GLN A 158 -31.14 30.82 -4.35
C GLN A 158 -31.61 29.35 -4.27
N HIS A 159 -32.91 29.10 -4.04
CA HIS A 159 -33.54 27.79 -4.18
C HIS A 159 -33.83 27.46 -5.67
N GLU A 160 -34.13 28.46 -6.50
CA GLU A 160 -34.28 28.30 -7.96
C GLU A 160 -32.98 27.79 -8.61
N LYS A 161 -31.81 28.18 -8.10
CA LYS A 161 -30.51 27.61 -8.54
C LYS A 161 -30.37 26.09 -8.30
N GLU A 162 -31.08 25.52 -7.33
CA GLU A 162 -31.17 24.05 -7.16
C GLU A 162 -32.19 23.43 -8.14
N PHE A 163 -33.16 24.21 -8.60
CA PHE A 163 -34.16 23.84 -9.61
C PHE A 163 -33.61 23.92 -11.05
N GLU A 164 -32.57 24.71 -11.29
CA GLU A 164 -31.83 24.77 -12.57
C GLU A 164 -30.82 23.62 -12.75
N HIS A 165 -30.76 22.65 -11.83
CA HIS A 165 -29.81 21.54 -11.93
C HIS A 165 -30.06 20.71 -13.21
N SER A 166 -29.01 20.45 -13.98
CA SER A 166 -29.09 19.73 -15.28
C SER A 166 -29.82 18.38 -15.21
N MET A 167 -29.72 17.68 -14.07
CA MET A 167 -30.47 16.44 -13.80
C MET A 167 -31.99 16.57 -13.93
N TRP A 168 -32.58 17.76 -13.75
CA TRP A 168 -34.02 17.96 -13.99
C TRP A 168 -34.38 17.82 -15.48
N GLN A 169 -33.50 18.18 -16.39
CA GLN A 169 -33.71 17.92 -17.82
C GLN A 169 -33.74 16.42 -18.13
N ALA A 170 -32.92 15.63 -17.43
CA ALA A 170 -32.95 14.17 -17.56
C ALA A 170 -34.23 13.57 -16.95
N TRP A 171 -34.77 14.16 -15.88
CA TRP A 171 -36.07 13.79 -15.31
C TRP A 171 -37.22 14.11 -16.27
N ASP A 172 -37.25 15.32 -16.84
CA ASP A 172 -38.30 15.76 -17.77
C ASP A 172 -38.35 14.84 -19.00
N LEU A 173 -37.20 14.50 -19.59
CA LEU A 173 -37.13 13.54 -20.69
C LEU A 173 -37.66 12.16 -20.29
N ALA A 174 -37.30 11.65 -19.11
CA ALA A 174 -37.77 10.35 -18.63
C ALA A 174 -39.28 10.34 -18.39
N LEU A 175 -39.84 11.46 -17.90
CA LEU A 175 -41.27 11.64 -17.68
C LEU A 175 -42.03 11.72 -19.01
N ASP A 176 -41.54 12.51 -19.97
CA ASP A 176 -42.15 12.66 -21.29
C ASP A 176 -42.21 11.32 -22.04
N LEU A 177 -41.13 10.55 -22.05
CA LEU A 177 -41.10 9.21 -22.65
C LEU A 177 -42.07 8.23 -21.98
N CYS A 178 -42.31 8.38 -20.68
CA CYS A 178 -43.27 7.56 -19.93
C CYS A 178 -44.72 7.95 -20.28
N LEU A 179 -45.03 9.25 -20.24
CA LEU A 179 -46.37 9.77 -20.50
C LEU A 179 -46.79 9.63 -21.97
N ALA A 180 -45.86 9.70 -22.91
CA ALA A 180 -46.13 9.49 -24.34
C ALA A 180 -46.61 8.06 -24.64
N GLN A 181 -46.26 7.07 -23.82
CA GLN A 181 -46.74 5.69 -23.97
C GLN A 181 -48.16 5.49 -23.42
N LEU A 182 -48.63 6.37 -22.53
CA LEU A 182 -49.85 6.18 -21.77
C LEU A 182 -51.12 6.02 -22.65
N PRO A 183 -51.33 6.81 -23.73
CA PRO A 183 -52.51 6.63 -24.59
C PRO A 183 -52.54 5.24 -25.24
N ASN A 184 -51.41 4.78 -25.79
CA ASN A 184 -51.33 3.49 -26.49
C ASN A 184 -51.47 2.29 -25.53
N ILE A 185 -51.00 2.41 -24.28
CA ILE A 185 -51.19 1.36 -23.26
C ILE A 185 -52.67 1.24 -22.87
N LEU A 186 -53.37 2.38 -22.76
CA LEU A 186 -54.78 2.42 -22.35
C LEU A 186 -55.74 1.99 -23.47
N GLU A 187 -55.42 2.29 -24.74
CA GLU A 187 -56.30 2.01 -25.88
C GLU A 187 -56.03 0.67 -26.58
N SER A 188 -54.77 0.23 -26.64
CA SER A 188 -54.34 -0.93 -27.46
C SER A 188 -53.77 -2.12 -26.69
N GLU A 189 -53.73 -2.09 -25.35
CA GLU A 189 -53.07 -3.10 -24.50
C GLU A 189 -51.58 -3.34 -24.85
N ASP A 190 -50.90 -2.34 -25.42
CA ASP A 190 -49.47 -2.44 -25.74
C ASP A 190 -48.62 -2.64 -24.48
N ARG A 191 -47.53 -3.40 -24.59
CA ARG A 191 -46.62 -3.66 -23.47
C ARG A 191 -45.82 -2.41 -23.13
N PHE A 192 -45.81 -2.04 -21.85
CA PHE A 192 -44.99 -0.97 -21.31
C PHE A 192 -43.49 -1.19 -21.61
N VAL A 193 -42.83 -0.16 -22.14
CA VAL A 193 -41.38 -0.15 -22.41
C VAL A 193 -40.68 0.64 -21.32
N HIS A 194 -39.68 0.03 -20.68
CA HIS A 194 -38.88 0.67 -19.64
C HIS A 194 -38.08 1.87 -20.18
N SER A 195 -37.98 2.93 -19.36
CA SER A 195 -37.19 4.13 -19.69
C SER A 195 -35.68 3.82 -19.79
N PRO A 196 -34.95 4.40 -20.76
CA PRO A 196 -33.50 4.23 -20.91
C PRO A 196 -32.67 5.00 -19.87
N PHE A 197 -33.31 5.76 -18.98
CA PHE A 197 -32.66 6.64 -18.01
C PHE A 197 -31.45 5.99 -17.31
N PHE A 198 -31.61 4.81 -16.72
CA PHE A 198 -30.51 4.15 -16.01
C PHE A 198 -29.36 3.72 -16.93
N GLU A 199 -29.66 3.30 -18.16
CA GLU A 199 -28.65 2.91 -19.13
C GLU A 199 -27.80 4.11 -19.59
N GLU A 200 -28.45 5.25 -19.83
CA GLU A 200 -27.79 6.50 -20.21
C GLU A 200 -26.92 7.03 -19.07
N GLN A 201 -27.42 7.02 -17.83
CA GLN A 201 -26.65 7.48 -16.67
C GLN A 201 -25.44 6.58 -16.37
N LEU A 202 -25.58 5.25 -16.52
CA LEU A 202 -24.42 4.34 -16.43
C LEU A 202 -23.41 4.60 -17.55
N THR A 203 -23.87 4.96 -18.74
CA THR A 203 -23.00 5.30 -19.87
C THR A 203 -22.26 6.61 -19.62
N ALA A 204 -22.92 7.63 -19.09
CA ALA A 204 -22.29 8.88 -18.66
C ALA A 204 -21.22 8.64 -17.58
N PHE A 205 -21.52 7.77 -16.60
CA PHE A 205 -20.55 7.37 -15.58
C PHE A 205 -19.34 6.63 -16.17
N GLN A 206 -19.55 5.76 -17.16
CA GLN A 206 -18.49 5.09 -17.89
C GLN A 206 -17.61 6.06 -18.70
N VAL A 207 -18.22 7.09 -19.32
CA VAL A 207 -17.48 8.16 -20.01
C VAL A 207 -16.64 8.95 -19.00
N TRP A 208 -17.19 9.24 -17.82
CA TRP A 208 -16.44 9.89 -16.75
C TRP A 208 -15.21 9.07 -16.32
N LEU A 209 -15.34 7.74 -16.20
CA LEU A 209 -14.25 6.83 -15.86
C LEU A 209 -13.15 6.76 -16.93
N THR A 210 -13.51 6.78 -18.21
CA THR A 210 -12.56 6.64 -19.32
C THR A 210 -11.78 7.93 -19.61
N LEU A 211 -12.41 9.08 -19.44
CA LEU A 211 -11.84 10.40 -19.75
C LEU A 211 -11.28 11.14 -18.52
N GLY A 212 -11.25 10.52 -17.34
CA GLY A 212 -10.94 11.18 -16.07
C GLY A 212 -9.46 11.52 -15.84
N SER A 213 -9.18 12.75 -15.39
CA SER A 213 -7.90 13.16 -14.78
C SER A 213 -8.05 13.25 -13.25
N LYS A 214 -6.95 13.06 -12.47
CA LYS A 214 -6.96 13.03 -10.99
C LYS A 214 -7.54 14.27 -10.28
N SER A 215 -7.69 15.40 -10.97
CA SER A 215 -8.15 16.69 -10.42
C SER A 215 -9.60 17.07 -10.79
N ARG A 216 -10.46 16.10 -11.10
CA ARG A 216 -11.84 16.37 -11.51
C ARG A 216 -12.82 16.36 -10.34
N ASN A 217 -13.95 17.04 -10.56
CA ASN A 217 -15.11 16.97 -9.69
C ASN A 217 -15.62 15.52 -9.58
N PRO A 218 -16.20 15.14 -8.42
CA PRO A 218 -16.75 13.83 -8.21
C PRO A 218 -17.87 13.52 -9.24
N PRO A 219 -18.05 12.26 -9.62
CA PRO A 219 -19.07 11.88 -10.59
C PRO A 219 -20.47 12.08 -10.01
N GLU A 220 -21.26 12.95 -10.63
CA GLU A 220 -22.65 13.25 -10.27
C GLU A 220 -23.56 12.01 -10.34
N GLN A 221 -23.21 11.03 -11.18
CA GLN A 221 -23.97 9.80 -11.38
C GLN A 221 -23.78 8.78 -10.25
N LEU A 222 -22.85 8.97 -9.32
CA LEU A 222 -22.53 7.98 -8.27
C LEU A 222 -23.75 7.58 -7.40
N PRO A 223 -24.63 8.50 -6.95
CA PRO A 223 -25.86 8.13 -6.27
C PRO A 223 -26.83 7.33 -7.15
N ILE A 224 -26.83 7.58 -8.47
CA ILE A 224 -27.68 6.86 -9.43
C ILE A 224 -27.18 5.42 -9.57
N VAL A 225 -25.87 5.21 -9.66
CA VAL A 225 -25.26 3.86 -9.69
C VAL A 225 -25.73 3.04 -8.49
N LEU A 226 -25.81 3.64 -7.30
CA LEU A 226 -26.29 3.01 -6.08
C LEU A 226 -27.78 2.59 -6.18
N GLN A 227 -28.64 3.41 -6.79
CA GLN A 227 -30.03 3.02 -7.08
C GLN A 227 -30.10 1.86 -8.08
N VAL A 228 -29.22 1.86 -9.09
CA VAL A 228 -29.18 0.78 -10.09
C VAL A 228 -28.79 -0.57 -9.49
N LEU A 229 -27.99 -0.61 -8.41
CA LEU A 229 -27.64 -1.85 -7.73
C LEU A 229 -28.87 -2.63 -7.20
N LEU A 230 -29.97 -1.93 -6.91
CA LEU A 230 -31.23 -2.53 -6.49
C LEU A 230 -31.95 -3.25 -7.64
N SER A 231 -31.81 -2.75 -8.88
CA SER A 231 -32.35 -3.39 -10.07
C SER A 231 -31.63 -4.71 -10.36
N GLN A 232 -32.33 -5.70 -10.92
CA GLN A 232 -31.71 -6.94 -11.40
C GLN A 232 -31.12 -6.78 -12.81
N VAL A 233 -31.76 -5.98 -13.67
CA VAL A 233 -31.45 -5.88 -15.11
C VAL A 233 -30.08 -5.26 -15.36
N HIS A 234 -29.75 -4.19 -14.65
CA HIS A 234 -28.51 -3.43 -14.85
C HIS A 234 -27.46 -3.65 -13.75
N ARG A 235 -27.72 -4.59 -12.83
CA ARG A 235 -26.87 -4.82 -11.65
C ARG A 235 -25.44 -5.13 -12.01
N LEU A 236 -25.25 -6.04 -12.95
CA LEU A 236 -23.94 -6.54 -13.34
C LEU A 236 -23.07 -5.42 -13.90
N ARG A 237 -23.62 -4.64 -14.86
CA ARG A 237 -22.97 -3.45 -15.41
C ARG A 237 -22.68 -2.38 -14.35
N ALA A 238 -23.62 -2.13 -13.44
CA ALA A 238 -23.41 -1.16 -12.35
C ALA A 238 -22.29 -1.59 -11.39
N LEU A 239 -22.20 -2.87 -11.03
CA LEU A 239 -21.12 -3.42 -10.21
C LEU A 239 -19.77 -3.37 -10.92
N GLU A 240 -19.71 -3.65 -12.22
CA GLU A 240 -18.48 -3.51 -13.02
C GLU A 240 -17.96 -2.07 -13.02
N LEU A 241 -18.85 -1.11 -13.27
CA LEU A 241 -18.48 0.31 -13.27
C LEU A 241 -18.10 0.80 -11.87
N LEU A 242 -18.82 0.34 -10.83
CA LEU A 242 -18.46 0.63 -9.44
C LEU A 242 -17.09 0.06 -9.09
N GLY A 243 -16.78 -1.18 -9.51
CA GLY A 243 -15.45 -1.77 -9.34
C GLY A 243 -14.36 -0.92 -9.98
N LYS A 244 -14.54 -0.51 -11.25
CA LYS A 244 -13.61 0.38 -11.96
C LYS A 244 -13.43 1.73 -11.25
N PHE A 245 -14.50 2.28 -10.69
CA PHE A 245 -14.45 3.51 -9.91
C PHE A 245 -13.62 3.35 -8.62
N LEU A 246 -13.86 2.28 -7.85
CA LEU A 246 -13.11 2.01 -6.62
C LEU A 246 -11.63 1.70 -6.90
N ASP A 247 -11.30 1.23 -8.10
CA ASP A 247 -9.92 0.96 -8.51
C ASP A 247 -9.09 2.26 -8.72
N LEU A 248 -9.74 3.42 -8.86
CA LEU A 248 -9.05 4.72 -8.96
C LEU A 248 -8.26 5.10 -7.68
N GLY A 249 -8.52 4.43 -6.56
CA GLY A 249 -7.75 4.53 -5.33
C GLY A 249 -8.59 4.85 -4.09
N PRO A 250 -7.94 5.06 -2.92
CA PRO A 250 -8.62 5.19 -1.63
C PRO A 250 -9.64 6.33 -1.55
N TRP A 251 -9.40 7.43 -2.26
CA TRP A 251 -10.32 8.57 -2.31
C TRP A 251 -11.69 8.20 -2.90
N ALA A 252 -11.70 7.35 -3.94
CA ALA A 252 -12.93 6.90 -4.60
C ALA A 252 -13.73 5.96 -3.69
N VAL A 253 -13.03 5.10 -2.94
CA VAL A 253 -13.63 4.24 -1.91
C VAL A 253 -14.29 5.09 -0.83
N ASN A 254 -13.60 6.08 -0.29
CA ASN A 254 -14.16 6.98 0.73
C ASN A 254 -15.39 7.74 0.21
N LEU A 255 -15.34 8.22 -1.04
CA LEU A 255 -16.49 8.89 -1.66
C LEU A 255 -17.68 7.94 -1.81
N ALA A 256 -17.46 6.72 -2.28
CA ALA A 256 -18.53 5.72 -2.41
C ALA A 256 -19.14 5.37 -1.05
N LEU A 257 -18.31 5.18 -0.01
CA LEU A 257 -18.79 4.94 1.36
C LEU A 257 -19.62 6.13 1.89
N SER A 258 -19.20 7.37 1.61
CA SER A 258 -19.92 8.58 2.02
C SER A 258 -21.29 8.74 1.33
N VAL A 259 -21.41 8.28 0.08
CA VAL A 259 -22.69 8.22 -0.65
C VAL A 259 -23.61 7.12 -0.08
N GLY A 260 -23.04 6.17 0.68
CA GLY A 260 -23.79 5.12 1.36
C GLY A 260 -23.88 3.81 0.57
N ILE A 261 -22.88 3.44 -0.23
CA ILE A 261 -22.91 2.15 -0.97
C ILE A 261 -22.94 0.92 -0.05
N PHE A 262 -22.46 1.07 1.19
CA PHE A 262 -22.13 -0.04 2.08
C PHE A 262 -23.30 -1.01 2.34
N PRO A 263 -24.51 -0.57 2.72
CA PRO A 263 -25.62 -1.49 3.01
C PRO A 263 -26.07 -2.28 1.77
N TYR A 264 -25.92 -1.70 0.58
CA TYR A 264 -26.33 -2.33 -0.67
C TYR A 264 -25.37 -3.46 -1.05
N VAL A 265 -24.06 -3.21 -1.02
CA VAL A 265 -23.05 -4.22 -1.35
C VAL A 265 -23.02 -5.33 -0.30
N LEU A 266 -23.27 -5.01 0.98
CA LEU A 266 -23.43 -6.00 2.05
C LEU A 266 -24.62 -6.91 1.82
N LYS A 267 -25.78 -6.35 1.46
CA LYS A 267 -26.97 -7.15 1.13
C LYS A 267 -26.78 -8.04 -0.10
N LEU A 268 -25.99 -7.60 -1.07
CA LEU A 268 -25.67 -8.39 -2.27
C LEU A 268 -24.87 -9.67 -1.97
N LEU A 269 -24.16 -9.74 -0.83
CA LEU A 269 -23.47 -10.98 -0.40
C LEU A 269 -24.44 -12.13 -0.08
N GLN A 270 -25.72 -11.85 0.13
CA GLN A 270 -26.76 -12.87 0.31
C GLN A 270 -27.24 -13.46 -1.03
N SER A 271 -26.78 -12.92 -2.16
CA SER A 271 -27.14 -13.42 -3.49
C SER A 271 -26.41 -14.71 -3.84
N ASN A 272 -27.13 -15.67 -4.41
CA ASN A 272 -26.57 -16.94 -4.91
C ASN A 272 -26.07 -16.87 -6.37
N ALA A 273 -26.11 -15.69 -7.01
CA ALA A 273 -25.73 -15.53 -8.40
C ALA A 273 -24.20 -15.62 -8.58
N ARG A 274 -23.74 -16.65 -9.30
CA ARG A 274 -22.30 -16.92 -9.49
C ARG A 274 -21.57 -15.82 -10.27
N GLU A 275 -22.25 -15.19 -11.22
CA GLU A 275 -21.73 -14.08 -12.04
C GLU A 275 -21.33 -12.84 -11.21
N LEU A 276 -21.91 -12.67 -10.02
CA LEU A 276 -21.58 -11.53 -9.14
C LEU A 276 -20.33 -11.78 -8.30
N ARG A 277 -19.86 -13.03 -8.18
CA ARG A 277 -18.73 -13.39 -7.30
C ARG A 277 -17.45 -12.62 -7.60
N PRO A 278 -16.95 -12.57 -8.85
CA PRO A 278 -15.72 -11.83 -9.14
C PRO A 278 -15.80 -10.35 -8.78
N LEU A 279 -16.94 -9.72 -9.09
CA LEU A 279 -17.17 -8.29 -8.88
C LEU A 279 -17.32 -7.94 -7.40
N LEU A 280 -18.11 -8.72 -6.66
CA LEU A 280 -18.34 -8.49 -5.23
C LEU A 280 -17.06 -8.70 -4.43
N VAL A 281 -16.27 -9.72 -4.75
CA VAL A 281 -14.98 -9.97 -4.10
C VAL A 281 -14.01 -8.82 -4.36
N PHE A 282 -13.95 -8.32 -5.59
CA PHE A 282 -13.13 -7.17 -5.95
C PHE A 282 -13.54 -5.90 -5.18
N ILE A 283 -14.84 -5.57 -5.17
CA ILE A 283 -15.38 -4.41 -4.46
C ILE A 283 -15.05 -4.50 -2.96
N TRP A 284 -15.29 -5.65 -2.33
CA TRP A 284 -15.01 -5.84 -0.91
C TRP A 284 -13.51 -5.81 -0.59
N ALA A 285 -12.66 -6.33 -1.47
CA ALA A 285 -11.21 -6.18 -1.32
C ALA A 285 -10.81 -4.69 -1.34
N LYS A 286 -11.39 -3.87 -2.22
CA LYS A 286 -11.12 -2.42 -2.25
C LYS A 286 -11.64 -1.69 -1.02
N ILE A 287 -12.83 -2.04 -0.53
CA ILE A 287 -13.40 -1.45 0.70
C ILE A 287 -12.52 -1.77 1.91
N LEU A 288 -12.20 -3.05 2.14
CA LEU A 288 -11.42 -3.48 3.30
C LEU A 288 -9.94 -3.05 3.25
N ALA A 289 -9.42 -2.78 2.06
CA ALA A 289 -8.08 -2.18 1.92
C ALA A 289 -8.02 -0.74 2.45
N VAL A 290 -9.16 -0.04 2.52
CA VAL A 290 -9.24 1.36 2.99
C VAL A 290 -9.81 1.43 4.40
N ASP A 291 -10.88 0.70 4.69
CA ASP A 291 -11.54 0.70 5.98
C ASP A 291 -11.73 -0.72 6.53
N ASN A 292 -10.88 -1.09 7.49
CA ASN A 292 -10.94 -2.41 8.13
C ASN A 292 -12.02 -2.50 9.23
N THR A 293 -12.70 -1.40 9.59
CA THR A 293 -13.75 -1.43 10.62
C THR A 293 -14.99 -2.19 10.15
N CYS A 294 -15.19 -2.27 8.84
CA CYS A 294 -16.26 -3.03 8.16
C CYS A 294 -16.29 -4.53 8.50
N GLN A 295 -15.22 -5.09 9.08
CA GLN A 295 -15.16 -6.50 9.48
C GLN A 295 -16.26 -6.91 10.48
N GLY A 296 -16.66 -5.99 11.37
CA GLY A 296 -17.70 -6.28 12.37
C GLY A 296 -19.07 -6.54 11.74
N ASP A 297 -19.45 -5.74 10.76
CA ASP A 297 -20.70 -5.89 10.03
C ASP A 297 -20.70 -7.14 9.14
N LEU A 298 -19.57 -7.44 8.49
CA LEU A 298 -19.40 -8.65 7.67
C LEU A 298 -19.54 -9.94 8.48
N VAL A 299 -19.06 -9.97 9.72
CA VAL A 299 -19.20 -11.14 10.58
C VAL A 299 -20.63 -11.25 11.12
N ARG A 300 -21.20 -10.14 11.59
CA ARG A 300 -22.57 -10.09 12.14
C ARG A 300 -23.61 -10.55 11.13
N ASP A 301 -23.50 -10.12 9.87
CA ASP A 301 -24.49 -10.42 8.82
C ASP A 301 -24.15 -11.70 8.04
N GLY A 302 -23.11 -12.44 8.46
CA GLY A 302 -22.73 -13.73 7.87
C GLY A 302 -21.99 -13.64 6.52
N GLY A 303 -21.52 -12.45 6.12
CA GLY A 303 -20.81 -12.20 4.87
C GLY A 303 -19.50 -12.99 4.72
N HIS A 304 -18.82 -13.34 5.82
CA HIS A 304 -17.62 -14.19 5.80
C HIS A 304 -17.86 -15.56 5.11
N LYS A 305 -19.06 -16.13 5.22
CA LYS A 305 -19.42 -17.41 4.56
C LYS A 305 -19.38 -17.31 3.04
N TYR A 306 -19.73 -16.14 2.51
CA TYR A 306 -19.68 -15.88 1.07
C TYR A 306 -18.25 -16.01 0.56
N PHE A 307 -17.29 -15.35 1.21
CA PHE A 307 -15.87 -15.38 0.81
C PHE A 307 -15.23 -16.76 1.02
N LEU A 308 -15.63 -17.50 2.06
CA LEU A 308 -15.23 -18.90 2.23
C LEU A 308 -15.69 -19.76 1.05
N SER A 309 -16.95 -19.60 0.61
CA SER A 309 -17.49 -20.34 -0.54
C SER A 309 -16.80 -19.98 -1.86
N VAL A 310 -16.38 -18.71 -2.02
CA VAL A 310 -15.60 -18.25 -3.19
C VAL A 310 -14.20 -18.83 -3.15
N LEU A 311 -13.54 -18.83 -2.00
CA LEU A 311 -12.19 -19.36 -1.87
C LEU A 311 -12.17 -20.88 -2.12
N GLN A 312 -13.17 -21.62 -1.65
CA GLN A 312 -13.29 -23.07 -1.88
C GLN A 312 -13.57 -23.43 -3.35
N ASP A 313 -14.12 -22.51 -4.14
CA ASP A 313 -14.48 -22.75 -5.54
C ASP A 313 -13.25 -22.70 -6.45
N THR A 314 -12.65 -23.85 -6.71
CA THR A 314 -11.48 -24.00 -7.58
C THR A 314 -11.76 -23.73 -9.06
N THR A 315 -13.02 -23.57 -9.47
CA THR A 315 -13.38 -23.18 -10.84
C THR A 315 -13.15 -21.70 -11.10
N LEU A 316 -13.06 -20.87 -10.05
CA LEU A 316 -12.73 -19.45 -10.16
C LEU A 316 -11.22 -19.25 -10.36
N GLN A 317 -10.88 -18.25 -11.17
CA GLN A 317 -9.49 -17.85 -11.41
C GLN A 317 -8.76 -17.53 -10.11
N SER A 318 -7.47 -17.88 -10.03
CA SER A 318 -6.66 -17.69 -8.81
C SER A 318 -6.60 -16.23 -8.35
N GLU A 319 -6.75 -15.26 -9.25
CA GLU A 319 -6.78 -13.82 -8.92
C GLU A 319 -7.97 -13.47 -8.01
N HIS A 320 -9.18 -13.92 -8.36
CA HIS A 320 -10.37 -13.69 -7.53
C HIS A 320 -10.30 -14.47 -6.22
N ARG A 321 -9.76 -15.69 -6.24
CA ARG A 321 -9.49 -16.45 -5.01
C ARG A 321 -8.47 -15.74 -4.10
N THR A 322 -7.47 -15.06 -4.68
CA THR A 322 -6.49 -14.26 -3.93
C THR A 322 -7.17 -13.10 -3.22
N LEU A 323 -8.07 -12.38 -3.91
CA LEU A 323 -8.85 -11.31 -3.30
C LEU A 323 -9.79 -11.83 -2.21
N ALA A 324 -10.37 -13.02 -2.37
CA ALA A 324 -11.16 -13.66 -1.32
C ALA A 324 -10.30 -14.01 -0.10
N ALA A 325 -9.09 -14.55 -0.29
CA ALA A 325 -8.14 -14.80 0.78
C ALA A 325 -7.70 -13.50 1.48
N PHE A 326 -7.49 -12.41 0.74
CA PHE A 326 -7.24 -11.07 1.30
C PHE A 326 -8.41 -10.59 2.17
N VAL A 327 -9.64 -10.66 1.66
CA VAL A 327 -10.84 -10.24 2.40
C VAL A 327 -10.98 -11.05 3.69
N LEU A 328 -10.81 -12.37 3.63
CA LEU A 328 -10.83 -13.24 4.81
C LEU A 328 -9.70 -12.89 5.79
N ALA A 329 -8.49 -12.63 5.29
CA ALA A 329 -7.36 -12.20 6.10
C ALA A 329 -7.60 -10.85 6.79
N CYS A 330 -8.40 -9.96 6.20
CA CYS A 330 -8.84 -8.72 6.85
C CYS A 330 -9.92 -8.99 7.89
N ILE A 331 -10.92 -9.83 7.60
CA ILE A 331 -12.01 -10.18 8.53
C ILE A 331 -11.49 -10.80 9.84
N VAL A 332 -10.43 -11.61 9.78
CA VAL A 332 -9.85 -12.27 10.95
C VAL A 332 -8.76 -11.45 11.65
N ASN A 333 -8.40 -10.27 11.10
CA ASN A 333 -7.25 -9.50 11.56
C ASN A 333 -7.52 -8.84 12.92
N ASN A 334 -6.89 -9.35 13.98
CA ASN A 334 -7.06 -8.86 15.36
C ASN A 334 -8.53 -8.77 15.79
N TYR A 335 -9.38 -9.67 15.31
CA TYR A 335 -10.81 -9.68 15.60
C TYR A 335 -11.31 -11.09 16.01
N PRO A 336 -11.43 -11.37 17.33
CA PRO A 336 -11.73 -12.71 17.83
C PRO A 336 -13.05 -13.31 17.31
N ALA A 337 -14.12 -12.51 17.22
CA ALA A 337 -15.40 -12.99 16.68
C ALA A 337 -15.29 -13.39 15.20
N GLY A 338 -14.46 -12.70 14.41
CA GLY A 338 -14.14 -13.07 13.04
C GLY A 338 -13.28 -14.34 12.96
N GLN A 339 -12.29 -14.48 13.83
CA GLN A 339 -11.47 -15.68 13.94
C GLN A 339 -12.32 -16.93 14.29
N GLU A 340 -13.22 -16.82 15.26
CA GLU A 340 -14.15 -17.88 15.64
C GLU A 340 -15.09 -18.27 14.48
N ALA A 341 -15.71 -17.27 13.84
CA ALA A 341 -16.62 -17.49 12.71
C ALA A 341 -15.91 -18.15 11.51
N ALA A 342 -14.69 -17.69 11.19
CA ALA A 342 -13.90 -18.26 10.10
C ALA A 342 -13.40 -19.68 10.42
N LEU A 343 -13.03 -19.95 11.67
CA LEU A 343 -12.63 -21.30 12.12
C LEU A 343 -13.80 -22.29 12.01
N GLN A 344 -15.00 -21.89 12.42
CA GLN A 344 -16.22 -22.71 12.25
C GLN A 344 -16.52 -22.99 10.77
N GLY A 345 -16.15 -22.08 9.87
CA GLY A 345 -16.25 -22.23 8.42
C GLY A 345 -15.12 -23.04 7.77
N SER A 346 -14.32 -23.76 8.55
CA SER A 346 -13.22 -24.63 8.07
C SER A 346 -12.13 -23.90 7.26
N LEU A 347 -11.89 -22.61 7.54
CA LEU A 347 -10.90 -21.80 6.82
C LEU A 347 -9.50 -22.43 6.78
N VAL A 348 -9.05 -23.07 7.86
CA VAL A 348 -7.73 -23.73 7.94
C VAL A 348 -7.58 -24.79 6.84
N SER A 349 -8.54 -25.71 6.75
CA SER A 349 -8.52 -26.80 5.77
C SER A 349 -8.60 -26.26 4.33
N ILE A 350 -9.49 -25.29 4.08
CA ILE A 350 -9.65 -24.67 2.74
C ILE A 350 -8.34 -24.02 2.27
N CYS A 351 -7.65 -23.29 3.15
CA CYS A 351 -6.38 -22.66 2.82
C CYS A 351 -5.26 -23.69 2.57
N LEU A 352 -5.17 -24.72 3.42
CA LEU A 352 -4.12 -25.74 3.34
C LEU A 352 -4.25 -26.69 2.13
N GLU A 353 -5.44 -26.81 1.54
CA GLU A 353 -5.66 -27.55 0.29
C GLU A 353 -5.10 -26.80 -0.93
N GLN A 354 -5.13 -25.46 -0.90
CA GLN A 354 -4.75 -24.59 -2.02
C GLN A 354 -3.35 -23.99 -1.88
N ILE A 355 -2.60 -24.37 -0.84
CA ILE A 355 -1.30 -23.80 -0.50
C ILE A 355 -0.21 -24.02 -1.57
N ASN A 356 -0.42 -24.98 -2.48
CA ASN A 356 0.47 -25.30 -3.60
C ASN A 356 -0.06 -24.80 -4.96
N ASP A 357 -1.01 -23.84 -4.99
CA ASP A 357 -1.54 -23.25 -6.23
C ASP A 357 -0.41 -22.61 -7.06
N PRO A 358 -0.44 -22.67 -8.40
CA PRO A 358 0.59 -22.06 -9.24
C PRO A 358 0.72 -20.54 -9.04
N ASN A 359 -0.35 -19.83 -8.66
CA ASN A 359 -0.30 -18.38 -8.48
C ASN A 359 0.42 -18.00 -7.16
N PRO A 360 1.55 -17.28 -7.22
CA PRO A 360 2.32 -16.91 -6.02
C PRO A 360 1.58 -15.97 -5.08
N LEU A 361 0.76 -15.04 -5.61
CA LEU A 361 -0.01 -14.12 -4.79
C LEU A 361 -1.08 -14.85 -3.97
N LEU A 362 -1.69 -15.89 -4.54
CA LEU A 362 -2.64 -16.73 -3.81
C LEU A 362 -1.92 -17.45 -2.67
N ARG A 363 -0.79 -18.12 -2.95
CA ARG A 363 0.01 -18.80 -1.91
C ARG A 363 0.40 -17.85 -0.77
N GLN A 364 0.85 -16.64 -1.11
CA GLN A 364 1.18 -15.59 -0.14
C GLN A 364 -0.01 -15.23 0.74
N TRP A 365 -1.16 -14.89 0.16
CA TRP A 365 -2.34 -14.48 0.93
C TRP A 365 -2.98 -15.61 1.71
N LEU A 366 -2.89 -16.86 1.24
CA LEU A 366 -3.29 -18.03 2.03
C LEU A 366 -2.46 -18.16 3.31
N ALA A 367 -1.12 -18.02 3.21
CA ALA A 367 -0.23 -18.05 4.37
C ALA A 367 -0.51 -16.87 5.33
N LEU A 368 -0.70 -15.65 4.82
CA LEU A 368 -1.05 -14.48 5.64
C LEU A 368 -2.43 -14.63 6.31
N CYS A 369 -3.41 -15.21 5.62
CA CYS A 369 -4.74 -15.46 6.16
C CYS A 369 -4.70 -16.46 7.31
N LEU A 370 -3.94 -17.56 7.14
CA LEU A 370 -3.69 -18.54 8.20
C LEU A 370 -2.96 -17.90 9.39
N ALA A 371 -1.92 -17.10 9.11
CA ALA A 371 -1.13 -16.41 10.12
C ALA A 371 -1.98 -15.53 11.05
N ARG A 372 -2.90 -14.75 10.47
CA ARG A 372 -3.80 -13.85 11.20
C ARG A 372 -4.93 -14.60 11.91
N LEU A 373 -5.37 -15.75 11.38
CA LEU A 373 -6.43 -16.55 11.97
C LEU A 373 -6.03 -17.09 13.35
N TRP A 374 -4.82 -17.65 13.49
CA TRP A 374 -4.36 -18.19 14.77
C TRP A 374 -3.58 -17.21 15.63
N GLN A 375 -3.34 -15.99 15.15
CA GLN A 375 -2.66 -14.97 15.94
C GLN A 375 -3.41 -14.70 17.25
N ASN A 376 -2.74 -14.94 18.38
CA ASN A 376 -3.31 -14.85 19.73
C ASN A 376 -4.58 -15.70 19.95
N PHE A 377 -4.76 -16.77 19.17
CA PHE A 377 -5.97 -17.60 19.19
C PHE A 377 -5.64 -19.10 19.20
N ASP A 378 -5.58 -19.68 20.40
CA ASP A 378 -5.05 -21.02 20.65
C ASP A 378 -5.91 -22.14 19.99
N THR A 379 -7.22 -21.96 19.90
CA THR A 379 -8.13 -22.96 19.28
C THR A 379 -7.87 -23.14 17.79
N ALA A 380 -7.61 -22.05 17.05
CA ALA A 380 -7.24 -22.10 15.64
C ALA A 380 -5.85 -22.72 15.45
N ARG A 381 -4.90 -22.44 16.35
CA ARG A 381 -3.58 -23.09 16.35
C ARG A 381 -3.72 -24.62 16.45
N TRP A 382 -4.49 -25.12 17.42
CA TRP A 382 -4.70 -26.57 17.59
C TRP A 382 -5.44 -27.22 16.41
N CYS A 383 -6.33 -26.49 15.74
CA CYS A 383 -6.87 -26.93 14.45
C CYS A 383 -5.76 -27.06 13.40
N GLY A 384 -4.86 -26.09 13.31
CA GLY A 384 -3.69 -26.14 12.43
C GLY A 384 -2.71 -27.28 12.76
N VAL A 385 -2.52 -27.62 14.04
CA VAL A 385 -1.71 -28.79 14.45
C VAL A 385 -2.34 -30.08 13.90
N ARG A 386 -3.65 -30.26 14.10
CA ARG A 386 -4.39 -31.44 13.61
C ARG A 386 -4.35 -31.57 12.09
N ASP A 387 -4.37 -30.44 11.38
CA ASP A 387 -4.35 -30.39 9.92
C ASP A 387 -2.92 -30.33 9.35
N THR A 388 -1.88 -30.53 10.17
CA THR A 388 -0.45 -30.52 9.78
C THR A 388 0.02 -29.23 9.10
N ALA A 389 -0.54 -28.08 9.50
CA ALA A 389 -0.28 -26.78 8.88
C ALA A 389 1.21 -26.41 8.84
N HIS A 390 1.93 -26.66 9.94
CA HIS A 390 3.35 -26.34 10.08
C HIS A 390 4.24 -27.13 9.09
N GLU A 391 3.92 -28.40 8.80
CA GLU A 391 4.63 -29.20 7.81
C GLU A 391 4.33 -28.75 6.38
N LYS A 392 3.09 -28.34 6.10
CA LYS A 392 2.71 -27.80 4.78
C LYS A 392 3.38 -26.45 4.53
N LEU A 393 3.40 -25.57 5.53
CA LEU A 393 4.09 -24.28 5.48
C LEU A 393 5.61 -24.46 5.34
N HIS A 394 6.21 -25.51 5.91
CA HIS A 394 7.63 -25.81 5.71
C HIS A 394 8.03 -25.82 4.23
N LYS A 395 7.22 -26.45 3.37
CA LYS A 395 7.49 -26.57 1.94
C LYS A 395 7.54 -25.20 1.25
N MET A 396 6.77 -24.23 1.74
CA MET A 396 6.76 -22.86 1.21
C MET A 396 8.01 -22.06 1.60
N LEU A 397 8.81 -22.50 2.58
CA LEU A 397 10.08 -21.84 2.93
C LEU A 397 11.13 -21.96 1.82
N GLN A 398 10.89 -22.79 0.79
CA GLN A 398 11.76 -22.93 -0.39
C GLN A 398 11.06 -22.44 -1.67
N ASP A 399 9.95 -21.71 -1.54
CA ASP A 399 9.24 -21.15 -2.69
C ASP A 399 10.16 -20.22 -3.51
N PRO A 400 10.11 -20.23 -4.86
CA PRO A 400 10.94 -19.34 -5.68
C PRO A 400 10.67 -17.86 -5.41
N VAL A 401 9.47 -17.48 -4.94
CA VAL A 401 9.10 -16.09 -4.68
C VAL A 401 9.39 -15.70 -3.23
N PRO A 402 10.24 -14.70 -2.96
CA PRO A 402 10.64 -14.32 -1.60
C PRO A 402 9.46 -13.85 -0.74
N GLU A 403 8.44 -13.20 -1.31
CA GLU A 403 7.24 -12.76 -0.58
C GLU A 403 6.43 -13.93 -0.03
N VAL A 404 6.38 -15.06 -0.76
CA VAL A 404 5.72 -16.28 -0.32
C VAL A 404 6.50 -16.92 0.83
N ARG A 405 7.83 -16.96 0.73
CA ARG A 405 8.71 -17.42 1.82
C ARG A 405 8.52 -16.57 3.07
N ALA A 406 8.54 -15.25 2.94
CA ALA A 406 8.32 -14.32 4.05
C ALA A 406 6.94 -14.51 4.70
N ALA A 407 5.86 -14.65 3.90
CA ALA A 407 4.53 -14.93 4.43
C ALA A 407 4.45 -16.27 5.19
N SER A 408 5.17 -17.29 4.72
CA SER A 408 5.27 -18.57 5.43
C SER A 408 6.04 -18.46 6.75
N VAL A 409 7.14 -17.69 6.77
CA VAL A 409 7.89 -17.41 8.01
C VAL A 409 7.01 -16.66 9.01
N TYR A 410 6.28 -15.64 8.56
CA TYR A 410 5.32 -14.91 9.39
C TYR A 410 4.25 -15.85 9.96
N ALA A 411 3.66 -16.71 9.13
CA ALA A 411 2.65 -17.68 9.56
C ALA A 411 3.16 -18.65 10.63
N LEU A 412 4.38 -19.17 10.47
CA LEU A 412 5.03 -20.03 11.47
C LEU A 412 5.41 -19.25 12.74
N GLY A 413 5.84 -18.00 12.60
CA GLY A 413 6.12 -17.12 13.74
C GLY A 413 4.87 -16.83 14.57
N THR A 414 3.74 -16.48 13.95
CA THR A 414 2.47 -16.27 14.66
C THR A 414 1.91 -17.58 15.21
N PHE A 415 2.20 -18.72 14.58
CA PHE A 415 1.85 -20.05 15.10
C PHE A 415 2.53 -20.31 16.45
N VAL A 416 3.82 -19.95 16.58
CA VAL A 416 4.54 -20.02 17.86
C VAL A 416 3.99 -18.98 18.85
N SER A 417 3.68 -17.76 18.42
CA SER A 417 3.13 -16.70 19.27
C SER A 417 1.77 -17.03 19.91
N SER A 418 0.98 -17.90 19.28
CA SER A 418 -0.43 -18.12 19.64
C SER A 418 -0.68 -18.87 20.96
N VAL A 419 0.38 -19.39 21.61
CA VAL A 419 0.26 -20.25 22.80
C VAL A 419 -0.15 -19.45 24.03
N THR A 420 -1.34 -19.73 24.57
CA THR A 420 -1.78 -19.14 25.84
C THR A 420 -1.50 -20.06 27.04
N LYS A 421 -1.52 -21.38 26.84
CA LYS A 421 -1.23 -22.40 27.85
C LYS A 421 -0.06 -23.27 27.42
N ARG A 422 1.04 -23.23 28.17
CA ARG A 422 2.25 -24.01 27.87
C ARG A 422 2.05 -25.45 28.32
N SER A 423 2.10 -26.38 27.37
CA SER A 423 2.17 -27.81 27.58
C SER A 423 3.45 -28.35 26.95
N GLU A 424 3.91 -29.52 27.40
CA GLU A 424 5.10 -30.17 26.82
C GLU A 424 4.93 -30.41 25.30
N HIS A 425 3.73 -30.83 24.89
CA HIS A 425 3.40 -31.01 23.48
C HIS A 425 3.50 -29.70 22.68
N ALA A 426 2.99 -28.58 23.21
CA ALA A 426 3.13 -27.27 22.58
C ALA A 426 4.61 -26.85 22.46
N ASN A 427 5.42 -27.09 23.50
CA ASN A 427 6.84 -26.74 23.50
C ASN A 427 7.62 -27.52 22.44
N ASN A 428 7.32 -28.82 22.27
CA ASN A 428 7.98 -29.66 21.27
C ASN A 428 7.68 -29.19 19.84
N ILE A 429 6.44 -28.77 19.57
CA ILE A 429 6.06 -28.20 18.26
C ILE A 429 6.80 -26.89 18.01
N ASP A 430 6.85 -25.99 19.00
CA ASP A 430 7.52 -24.69 18.85
C ASP A 430 9.02 -24.87 18.60
N GLN A 431 9.68 -25.80 19.30
CA GLN A 431 11.08 -26.14 19.08
C GLN A 431 11.31 -26.73 17.68
N ALA A 432 10.43 -27.60 17.19
CA ALA A 432 10.49 -28.15 15.85
C ALA A 432 10.39 -27.05 14.78
N ILE A 433 9.43 -26.13 14.94
CA ILE A 433 9.27 -24.96 14.05
C ILE A 433 10.52 -24.06 14.11
N GLY A 434 11.08 -23.82 15.29
CA GLY A 434 12.31 -23.06 15.45
C GLY A 434 13.49 -23.66 14.69
N MET A 435 13.70 -24.97 14.83
CA MET A 435 14.74 -25.69 14.09
C MET A 435 14.51 -25.66 12.58
N MET A 436 13.26 -25.78 12.14
CA MET A 436 12.87 -25.71 10.73
C MET A 436 13.17 -24.34 10.11
N LEU A 437 12.80 -23.26 10.80
CA LEU A 437 13.09 -21.88 10.40
C LEU A 437 14.60 -21.62 10.32
N ILE A 438 15.36 -22.00 11.35
CA ILE A 438 16.82 -21.78 11.40
C ILE A 438 17.54 -22.59 10.31
N SER A 439 17.21 -23.86 10.14
CA SER A 439 17.90 -24.72 9.17
C SER A 439 17.65 -24.31 7.71
N THR A 440 16.47 -23.78 7.40
CA THR A 440 16.08 -23.45 6.02
C THR A 440 16.36 -21.99 5.66
N VAL A 441 15.99 -21.06 6.54
CA VAL A 441 15.86 -19.63 6.20
C VAL A 441 17.10 -18.79 6.57
N THR A 442 17.96 -19.27 7.49
CA THR A 442 19.13 -18.49 7.95
C THR A 442 20.06 -18.07 6.79
N ASN A 443 20.14 -18.89 5.73
CA ASN A 443 20.96 -18.64 4.56
C ASN A 443 20.17 -18.12 3.36
N ASP A 444 18.93 -17.66 3.55
CA ASP A 444 18.14 -17.03 2.49
C ASP A 444 18.86 -15.77 2.00
N MET A 445 18.86 -15.49 0.69
CA MET A 445 19.50 -14.29 0.15
C MET A 445 18.66 -13.05 0.46
N SER A 446 17.35 -13.22 0.59
CA SER A 446 16.39 -12.13 0.66
C SER A 446 16.34 -11.47 2.03
N PRO A 447 16.51 -10.13 2.10
CA PRO A 447 16.46 -9.40 3.36
C PRO A 447 15.06 -9.39 3.98
N ILE A 448 13.98 -9.39 3.18
CA ILE A 448 12.61 -9.39 3.72
C ILE A 448 12.33 -10.69 4.47
N VAL A 449 12.77 -11.82 3.92
CA VAL A 449 12.61 -13.14 4.55
C VAL A 449 13.44 -13.23 5.83
N ARG A 450 14.69 -12.74 5.81
CA ARG A 450 15.55 -12.73 7.01
C ARG A 450 15.05 -11.78 8.09
N MET A 451 14.49 -10.63 7.71
CA MET A 451 13.88 -9.70 8.66
C MET A 451 12.68 -10.37 9.35
N GLU A 452 11.84 -11.06 8.58
CA GLU A 452 10.70 -11.80 9.13
C GLU A 452 11.13 -12.98 10.01
N LEU A 453 12.24 -13.64 9.67
CA LEU A 453 12.84 -14.69 10.50
C LEU A 453 13.19 -14.17 11.90
N VAL A 454 13.78 -12.97 11.99
CA VAL A 454 14.11 -12.35 13.29
C VAL A 454 12.83 -12.12 14.11
N VAL A 455 11.77 -11.59 13.48
CA VAL A 455 10.47 -11.38 14.12
C VAL A 455 9.86 -12.71 14.57
N ALA A 456 9.96 -13.77 13.77
CA ALA A 456 9.45 -15.09 14.16
C ALA A 456 10.24 -15.69 15.35
N LEU A 457 11.58 -15.59 15.34
CA LEU A 457 12.44 -16.10 16.40
C LEU A 457 12.28 -15.35 17.72
N GLN A 458 11.82 -14.09 17.70
CA GLN A 458 11.54 -13.33 18.92
C GLN A 458 10.58 -14.08 19.85
N TRP A 459 9.59 -14.78 19.29
CA TRP A 459 8.59 -15.50 20.07
C TRP A 459 9.18 -16.70 20.80
N LEU A 460 10.16 -17.38 20.18
CA LEU A 460 10.91 -18.44 20.85
C LEU A 460 11.76 -17.88 22.00
N VAL A 461 12.38 -16.71 21.81
CA VAL A 461 13.15 -16.06 22.87
C VAL A 461 12.23 -15.67 24.04
N LEU A 462 11.09 -15.05 23.76
CA LEU A 462 10.12 -14.64 24.78
C LEU A 462 9.52 -15.85 25.53
N HIS A 463 9.20 -16.94 24.82
CA HIS A 463 8.60 -18.12 25.45
C HIS A 463 9.61 -19.01 26.21
N PHE A 464 10.89 -18.96 25.85
CA PHE A 464 11.95 -19.75 26.46
C PHE A 464 13.05 -18.88 27.06
N GLU A 465 12.68 -17.72 27.61
CA GLU A 465 13.59 -16.66 28.08
C GLU A 465 14.70 -17.20 28.98
N ASN A 466 14.34 -17.99 30.00
CA ASN A 466 15.32 -18.56 30.94
C ASN A 466 16.39 -19.43 30.26
N LEU A 467 16.03 -20.17 29.20
CA LEU A 467 16.99 -20.98 28.45
C LEU A 467 17.95 -20.09 27.66
N PHE A 468 17.42 -19.05 27.00
CA PHE A 468 18.24 -18.10 26.24
C PHE A 468 19.12 -17.22 27.12
N VAL A 469 18.65 -16.81 28.30
CA VAL A 469 19.47 -16.09 29.29
C VAL A 469 20.63 -16.95 29.75
N ASN A 470 20.39 -18.21 30.12
CA ASN A 470 21.44 -19.14 30.52
C ASN A 470 22.45 -19.38 29.39
N LEU A 471 21.97 -19.55 28.15
CA LEU A 471 22.82 -19.69 26.97
C LEU A 471 23.65 -18.43 26.72
N ALA A 472 23.06 -17.24 26.82
CA ALA A 472 23.75 -15.98 26.63
C ALA A 472 24.86 -15.77 27.68
N VAL A 473 24.58 -16.09 28.95
CA VAL A 473 25.58 -16.05 30.03
C VAL A 473 26.70 -17.06 29.78
N ALA A 474 26.38 -18.26 29.31
CA ALA A 474 27.38 -19.28 28.97
C ALA A 474 28.26 -18.85 27.79
N GLU A 475 27.68 -18.30 26.72
CA GLU A 475 28.40 -17.76 25.57
C GLU A 475 29.27 -16.55 25.97
N GLU A 476 28.80 -15.68 26.87
CA GLU A 476 29.60 -14.55 27.36
C GLU A 476 30.80 -15.02 28.18
N LYS A 477 30.61 -16.01 29.06
CA LYS A 477 31.71 -16.63 29.81
C LYS A 477 32.72 -17.29 28.87
N GLY A 478 32.26 -18.09 27.90
CA GLY A 478 33.13 -18.72 26.91
C GLY A 478 33.86 -17.70 26.03
N ARG A 479 33.23 -16.56 25.69
CA ARG A 479 33.90 -15.47 24.96
C ARG A 479 35.02 -14.84 25.78
N ARG A 480 34.83 -14.65 27.08
CA ARG A 480 35.89 -14.14 27.98
C ARG A 480 37.06 -15.13 28.08
N GLU A 481 36.79 -16.43 28.10
CA GLU A 481 37.82 -17.47 28.12
C GLU A 481 38.62 -17.53 26.78
N LEU A 482 37.95 -17.43 25.63
CA LEU A 482 38.59 -17.37 24.30
C LEU A 482 39.48 -16.14 24.11
N VAL A 483 39.09 -14.97 24.65
CA VAL A 483 39.91 -13.75 24.60
C VAL A 483 41.22 -13.94 25.39
N VAL A 484 41.19 -14.68 26.50
CA VAL A 484 42.37 -15.02 27.30
C VAL A 484 43.30 -16.00 26.56
N GLU A 485 42.77 -16.97 25.80
CA GLU A 485 43.59 -17.89 24.98
C GLU A 485 44.26 -17.21 23.78
N THR A 486 43.61 -16.25 23.11
CA THR A 486 44.18 -15.52 21.96
C THR A 486 45.37 -14.62 22.29
N LEU A 487 45.66 -14.37 23.57
CA LEU A 487 46.84 -13.63 24.03
C LEU A 487 48.08 -14.53 24.20
N SER A 488 47.97 -15.85 23.93
CA SER A 488 49.10 -16.78 23.94
C SER A 488 49.76 -16.91 22.55
N PRO A 489 51.10 -16.86 22.44
CA PRO A 489 51.79 -16.61 21.16
C PRO A 489 51.95 -17.83 20.22
N PHE A 490 51.30 -18.96 20.50
CA PHE A 490 51.43 -20.16 19.67
C PHE A 490 50.09 -20.91 19.53
N SER A 491 49.33 -20.63 18.47
CA SER A 491 48.43 -21.62 17.89
C SER A 491 48.08 -21.29 16.43
N GLY A 492 48.18 -22.31 15.57
CA GLY A 492 47.91 -22.23 14.14
C GLY A 492 46.45 -21.94 13.81
N MET A 493 46.24 -21.58 12.54
CA MET A 493 44.96 -21.26 11.89
C MET A 493 43.77 -22.07 12.43
N ARG A 494 42.96 -21.42 13.27
CA ARG A 494 41.58 -21.83 13.54
C ARG A 494 40.63 -20.88 12.81
N ARG A 495 39.51 -21.44 12.34
CA ARG A 495 38.41 -20.72 11.69
C ARG A 495 37.99 -19.52 12.54
N ILE A 496 38.31 -18.32 12.10
CA ILE A 496 37.51 -17.15 12.42
C ILE A 496 36.27 -17.28 11.53
N SER A 497 35.25 -18.02 12.00
CA SER A 497 33.91 -17.81 11.45
C SER A 497 33.62 -16.32 11.64
N SER A 498 33.08 -15.65 10.63
CA SER A 498 32.61 -14.26 10.68
C SER A 498 31.70 -14.03 11.89
N LYS A 499 32.30 -13.78 13.05
CA LYS A 499 31.70 -13.41 14.35
C LYS A 499 32.19 -12.01 14.73
N ASP A 500 32.49 -11.18 13.73
CA ASP A 500 33.10 -9.87 13.93
C ASP A 500 32.06 -8.75 14.01
N ARG A 501 32.01 -8.15 15.20
CA ARG A 501 31.70 -6.75 15.55
C ARG A 501 30.29 -6.22 15.29
N LEU A 502 29.43 -6.43 16.30
CA LEU A 502 28.54 -5.37 16.78
C LEU A 502 29.20 -4.72 18.01
N LYS A 503 29.88 -3.59 17.80
CA LYS A 503 30.12 -2.66 18.92
C LYS A 503 28.77 -2.04 19.27
N MET A 504 28.21 -2.40 20.41
CA MET A 504 27.15 -1.59 21.01
C MET A 504 27.74 -0.23 21.38
N LEU A 505 27.33 0.81 20.66
CA LEU A 505 27.47 2.18 21.13
C LEU A 505 26.46 2.38 22.26
N SER A 506 26.95 2.39 23.49
CA SER A 506 26.15 2.77 24.66
C SER A 506 25.72 4.24 24.52
N PRO A 507 24.44 4.59 24.74
CA PRO A 507 24.05 5.97 24.90
C PRO A 507 24.35 6.37 26.34
N ASN A 508 25.32 7.24 26.57
CA ASN A 508 25.20 8.16 27.69
C ASN A 508 25.94 9.47 27.45
N ALA A 509 25.15 10.53 27.59
CA ALA A 509 25.54 11.91 27.67
C ALA A 509 26.61 12.14 28.75
N HIS A 510 27.50 13.10 28.51
CA HIS A 510 27.64 14.35 29.27
C HIS A 510 28.61 15.26 28.50
N GLY A 511 28.25 16.53 28.36
CA GLY A 511 28.75 17.42 27.32
C GLY A 511 30.14 18.02 27.55
N ASN A 512 30.69 18.62 26.49
CA ASN A 512 30.91 20.08 26.45
C ASN A 512 31.34 20.57 25.05
N SER A 513 30.66 21.63 24.60
CA SER A 513 31.11 22.78 23.77
C SER A 513 32.17 22.61 22.67
N GLY A 514 31.82 23.01 21.44
CA GLY A 514 32.80 23.52 20.46
C GLY A 514 32.39 23.57 18.97
N SER A 515 31.70 24.64 18.59
CA SER A 515 31.69 25.35 17.27
C SER A 515 31.46 24.62 15.93
N ASP A 516 30.35 25.01 15.30
CA ASP A 516 30.03 25.18 13.86
C ASP A 516 31.10 24.84 12.80
N SER A 517 30.71 23.98 11.86
CA SER A 517 30.59 24.40 10.44
C SER A 517 29.68 23.46 9.65
N THR A 518 28.65 24.05 9.08
CA THR A 518 27.79 23.54 8.01
C THR A 518 28.60 23.30 6.74
N ASP A 519 28.58 22.07 6.21
CA ASP A 519 28.14 21.84 4.83
C ASP A 519 28.03 20.35 4.52
N GLY A 520 26.79 19.97 4.21
CA GLY A 520 26.42 18.66 3.73
C GLY A 520 26.68 18.56 2.23
N PHE A 521 27.51 17.59 1.86
CA PHE A 521 27.43 16.91 0.57
C PHE A 521 27.83 15.46 0.82
N ASN A 522 26.83 14.63 1.12
CA ASN A 522 26.92 13.18 0.97
C ASN A 522 27.09 12.90 -0.53
N SER A 523 28.34 12.82 -0.99
CA SER A 523 28.60 12.23 -2.30
C SER A 523 28.30 10.75 -2.19
N ASP A 524 27.17 10.33 -2.77
CA ASP A 524 26.91 8.94 -3.14
C ASP A 524 27.99 8.48 -4.14
N LYS A 525 29.17 8.17 -3.61
CA LYS A 525 30.14 7.36 -4.31
C LYS A 525 29.57 5.95 -4.30
N ILE A 526 29.01 5.57 -5.44
CA ILE A 526 28.70 4.18 -5.79
C ILE A 526 29.93 3.34 -5.45
N LYS A 527 29.90 2.68 -4.29
CA LYS A 527 30.85 1.64 -3.93
C LYS A 527 30.52 0.45 -4.82
N ARG A 528 31.19 0.33 -5.95
CA ARG A 528 31.42 -0.99 -6.55
C ARG A 528 31.95 -1.89 -5.45
N VAL A 529 31.38 -3.08 -5.35
CA VAL A 529 31.83 -4.16 -4.47
C VAL A 529 33.32 -4.33 -4.73
N SER A 530 34.12 -3.75 -3.85
CA SER A 530 35.57 -3.78 -3.91
C SER A 530 35.97 -5.21 -3.57
N SER A 531 36.51 -5.92 -4.55
CA SER A 531 37.46 -6.99 -4.28
C SER A 531 38.53 -6.40 -3.36
N VAL A 532 38.47 -6.73 -2.06
CA VAL A 532 39.49 -6.32 -1.10
C VAL A 532 40.70 -7.22 -1.36
N SER A 533 41.47 -6.89 -2.40
CA SER A 533 42.81 -7.44 -2.60
C SER A 533 43.83 -6.37 -2.22
N SER A 534 43.81 -5.94 -0.96
CA SER A 534 45.02 -5.40 -0.35
C SER A 534 46.01 -6.56 -0.21
N ILE A 535 47.03 -6.56 -1.07
CA ILE A 535 48.14 -7.53 -1.19
C ILE A 535 48.95 -7.72 0.12
N SER A 536 48.60 -7.03 1.22
CA SER A 536 49.32 -7.06 2.49
C SER A 536 49.04 -8.27 3.40
N THR A 537 48.17 -9.21 3.02
CA THR A 537 48.01 -10.50 3.70
C THR A 537 48.24 -11.64 2.71
N LEU A 538 49.48 -12.14 2.67
CA LEU A 538 50.02 -13.18 1.77
C LEU A 538 49.36 -14.58 1.89
N GLY A 539 48.07 -14.67 2.20
CA GLY A 539 47.34 -15.95 2.28
C GLY A 539 45.82 -15.85 2.17
N SER A 540 45.25 -14.68 1.92
CA SER A 540 43.78 -14.48 1.86
C SER A 540 43.41 -13.67 0.62
N SER A 541 42.46 -14.20 -0.14
CA SER A 541 41.80 -13.57 -1.29
C SER A 541 40.58 -12.73 -0.88
N GLY A 542 40.08 -12.92 0.34
CA GLY A 542 38.84 -12.33 0.82
C GLY A 542 37.61 -12.96 0.16
N LEU A 543 36.75 -12.12 -0.41
CA LEU A 543 35.55 -12.52 -1.16
C LEU A 543 35.75 -12.14 -2.63
N VAL A 544 35.60 -13.12 -3.50
CA VAL A 544 35.66 -12.96 -4.96
C VAL A 544 34.27 -13.23 -5.53
N THR A 545 33.82 -12.38 -6.44
CA THR A 545 32.51 -12.53 -7.08
C THR A 545 32.60 -12.42 -8.59
N ALA A 546 31.66 -13.08 -9.27
CA ALA A 546 31.41 -12.91 -10.69
C ALA A 546 29.89 -12.82 -10.91
N TRP A 547 29.48 -11.89 -11.79
CA TRP A 547 28.07 -11.66 -12.12
C TRP A 547 27.76 -12.12 -13.53
N GLU A 548 26.73 -12.95 -13.67
CA GLU A 548 26.22 -13.39 -14.95
C GLU A 548 24.87 -12.73 -15.25
N GLN A 549 24.89 -11.72 -16.13
CA GLN A 549 23.70 -10.91 -16.43
C GLN A 549 22.57 -11.71 -17.10
N ARG A 550 22.89 -12.70 -17.93
CA ARG A 550 21.89 -13.44 -18.71
C ARG A 550 21.07 -14.41 -17.85
N SER A 551 21.72 -15.10 -16.93
CA SER A 551 21.09 -16.09 -16.04
C SER A 551 20.69 -15.49 -14.69
N LEU A 552 21.03 -14.22 -14.44
CA LEU A 552 20.88 -13.54 -13.15
C LEU A 552 21.56 -14.31 -12.00
N THR A 553 22.69 -14.97 -12.29
CA THR A 553 23.45 -15.73 -11.29
C THR A 553 24.59 -14.89 -10.72
N LEU A 554 24.67 -14.81 -9.40
CA LEU A 554 25.84 -14.31 -8.68
C LEU A 554 26.68 -15.49 -8.19
N VAL A 555 27.93 -15.55 -8.64
CA VAL A 555 28.93 -16.51 -8.18
C VAL A 555 29.76 -15.86 -7.09
N ALA A 556 29.96 -16.55 -5.97
CA ALA A 556 30.77 -16.08 -4.86
C ALA A 556 31.74 -17.16 -4.37
N GLY A 557 33.02 -16.84 -4.31
CA GLY A 557 34.09 -17.69 -3.77
C GLY A 557 35.07 -16.87 -2.94
N GLY A 558 36.22 -17.42 -2.62
CA GLY A 558 37.26 -16.72 -1.87
C GLY A 558 38.00 -17.65 -0.94
N ASP A 559 38.14 -17.27 0.33
CA ASP A 559 38.87 -18.05 1.34
C ASP A 559 38.13 -19.32 1.83
N VAL A 560 36.95 -19.58 1.29
CA VAL A 560 36.17 -20.78 1.56
C VAL A 560 36.46 -21.87 0.51
N LYS A 561 36.37 -23.13 0.92
CA LYS A 561 36.63 -24.31 0.07
C LYS A 561 35.48 -24.66 -0.89
N SER A 562 34.60 -23.70 -1.15
CA SER A 562 33.41 -23.87 -1.97
C SER A 562 33.07 -22.58 -2.68
N ILE A 563 32.66 -22.69 -3.95
CA ILE A 563 32.11 -21.58 -4.72
C ILE A 563 30.58 -21.69 -4.66
N ARG A 564 29.92 -20.67 -4.14
CA ARG A 564 28.47 -20.60 -4.01
C ARG A 564 27.85 -19.90 -5.20
N LEU A 565 26.77 -20.49 -5.72
CA LEU A 565 25.93 -19.91 -6.77
C LEU A 565 24.62 -19.41 -6.16
N TRP A 566 24.29 -18.16 -6.44
CA TRP A 566 23.05 -17.51 -6.02
C TRP A 566 22.22 -17.12 -7.23
N ASN A 567 20.92 -17.40 -7.19
CA ASN A 567 19.98 -16.87 -8.17
C ASN A 567 19.42 -15.54 -7.62
N ALA A 568 19.65 -14.46 -8.35
CA ALA A 568 19.18 -13.14 -7.95
C ALA A 568 17.68 -12.90 -8.23
N GLU A 569 17.06 -13.66 -9.13
CA GLU A 569 15.62 -13.59 -9.41
C GLU A 569 14.79 -14.23 -8.30
N THR A 570 15.20 -15.43 -7.84
CA THR A 570 14.50 -16.13 -6.76
C THR A 570 15.03 -15.79 -5.36
N GLU A 571 16.18 -15.13 -5.30
CA GLU A 571 16.91 -14.83 -4.08
C GLU A 571 17.19 -16.10 -3.25
N LEU A 572 17.52 -17.19 -3.94
CA LEU A 572 17.85 -18.48 -3.35
C LEU A 572 19.25 -18.95 -3.72
N LYS A 573 19.84 -19.74 -2.82
CA LYS A 573 21.06 -20.47 -3.11
C LYS A 573 20.75 -21.58 -4.12
N LEU A 574 21.45 -21.58 -5.26
CA LEU A 574 21.35 -22.64 -6.26
C LEU A 574 22.17 -23.86 -5.85
N GLN A 575 23.48 -23.66 -5.64
CA GLN A 575 24.42 -24.76 -5.47
C GLN A 575 25.69 -24.28 -4.77
N ASP A 576 26.32 -25.19 -4.02
CA ASP A 576 27.68 -25.03 -3.49
C ASP A 576 28.60 -25.99 -4.27
N LEU A 577 29.56 -25.44 -5.02
CA LEU A 577 30.54 -26.20 -5.79
C LEU A 577 31.82 -26.36 -4.96
N PRO A 578 32.22 -27.57 -4.55
CA PRO A 578 33.45 -27.78 -3.80
C PRO A 578 34.66 -27.44 -4.68
N THR A 579 35.55 -26.57 -4.19
CA THR A 579 36.76 -26.23 -4.94
C THR A 579 37.68 -27.45 -5.06
N GLY A 580 37.72 -28.27 -4.00
CA GLY A 580 38.58 -29.45 -3.87
C GLY A 580 40.05 -29.10 -3.62
N THR A 581 40.31 -27.93 -3.01
CA THR A 581 41.62 -27.46 -2.55
C THR A 581 41.44 -26.77 -1.20
N ASP A 582 42.52 -26.77 -0.42
CA ASP A 582 42.59 -26.04 0.85
C ASP A 582 42.99 -24.57 0.66
N PHE A 583 43.41 -24.20 -0.56
CA PHE A 583 43.77 -22.84 -0.91
C PHE A 583 42.56 -22.02 -1.35
N CYS A 584 42.66 -20.71 -1.19
CA CYS A 584 41.60 -19.77 -1.54
C CYS A 584 41.42 -19.63 -3.06
N VAL A 585 40.20 -19.26 -3.47
CA VAL A 585 39.87 -18.88 -4.84
C VAL A 585 40.18 -17.41 -5.04
N THR A 586 41.04 -17.10 -6.00
CA THR A 586 41.64 -15.77 -6.17
C THR A 586 40.96 -14.96 -7.27
N CYS A 587 40.39 -15.63 -8.26
CA CYS A 587 39.65 -15.02 -9.37
C CYS A 587 38.58 -16.00 -9.88
N LEU A 588 37.50 -15.45 -10.44
CA LEU A 588 36.38 -16.18 -11.00
C LEU A 588 36.00 -15.58 -12.36
N ASP A 589 35.66 -16.43 -13.32
CA ASP A 589 35.08 -16.00 -14.60
C ASP A 589 34.07 -17.03 -15.12
N THR A 590 33.12 -16.58 -15.93
CA THR A 590 32.01 -17.39 -16.45
C THR A 590 31.91 -17.27 -17.97
N ASP A 591 31.28 -18.25 -18.62
CA ASP A 591 31.15 -18.31 -20.08
C ASP A 591 29.98 -17.50 -20.67
N ASP A 592 29.34 -16.61 -19.90
CA ASP A 592 28.14 -15.81 -20.20
C ASP A 592 26.86 -16.61 -20.55
N ILE A 593 27.00 -17.88 -20.90
CA ILE A 593 25.92 -18.83 -21.17
C ILE A 593 25.45 -19.47 -19.86
N GLY A 594 26.37 -19.69 -18.91
CA GLY A 594 26.10 -20.21 -17.59
C GLY A 594 26.39 -21.69 -17.42
N ASN A 595 27.11 -22.29 -18.36
CA ASN A 595 27.47 -23.71 -18.28
C ASN A 595 28.82 -23.88 -17.60
N MET A 596 29.80 -23.06 -17.97
CA MET A 596 31.17 -23.19 -17.50
C MET A 596 31.53 -22.08 -16.51
N LEU A 597 32.18 -22.48 -15.42
CA LEU A 597 32.75 -21.60 -14.43
C LEU A 597 34.24 -21.88 -14.29
N ILE A 598 35.04 -20.82 -14.27
CA ILE A 598 36.49 -20.86 -14.12
C ILE A 598 36.84 -20.28 -12.76
N ALA A 599 37.73 -20.98 -12.03
CA ALA A 599 38.27 -20.51 -10.77
C ALA A 599 39.80 -20.62 -10.77
N GLY A 600 40.49 -19.51 -10.57
CA GLY A 600 41.91 -19.51 -10.23
C GLY A 600 42.10 -19.66 -8.72
N CYS A 601 43.12 -20.41 -8.31
CA CYS A 601 43.40 -20.71 -6.91
C CYS A 601 44.78 -20.17 -6.46
N GLY A 602 44.93 -19.97 -5.16
CA GLY A 602 46.17 -19.46 -4.56
C GLY A 602 47.37 -20.41 -4.67
N ASP A 603 47.11 -21.71 -4.91
CA ASP A 603 48.13 -22.74 -5.18
C ASP A 603 48.66 -22.73 -6.62
N GLY A 604 48.16 -21.84 -7.48
CA GLY A 604 48.49 -21.83 -8.91
C GLY A 604 47.63 -22.78 -9.74
N THR A 605 46.68 -23.50 -9.15
CA THR A 605 45.75 -24.33 -9.94
C THR A 605 44.65 -23.48 -10.58
N VAL A 606 44.26 -23.84 -11.79
CA VAL A 606 43.11 -23.26 -12.48
C VAL A 606 42.10 -24.36 -12.71
N ARG A 607 40.89 -24.19 -12.16
CA ARG A 607 39.85 -25.21 -12.10
C ARG A 607 38.67 -24.80 -12.95
N ILE A 608 38.14 -25.76 -13.70
CA ILE A 608 37.00 -25.56 -14.59
C ILE A 608 35.86 -26.42 -14.09
N PHE A 609 34.69 -25.80 -13.95
CA PHE A 609 33.47 -26.42 -13.49
C PHE A 609 32.41 -26.39 -14.58
N ASP A 610 31.79 -27.52 -14.87
CA ASP A 610 30.55 -27.64 -15.64
C ASP A 610 29.37 -27.67 -14.66
N ARG A 611 28.58 -26.60 -14.67
CA ARG A 611 27.44 -26.38 -13.76
C ARG A 611 26.26 -27.30 -14.07
N ARG A 612 26.27 -28.01 -15.21
CA ARG A 612 25.21 -28.96 -15.58
C ARG A 612 25.35 -30.29 -14.86
N LEU A 613 26.54 -30.58 -14.33
CA LEU A 613 26.82 -31.80 -13.59
C LEU A 613 26.53 -31.62 -12.10
N PRO A 614 26.28 -32.73 -11.35
CA PRO A 614 26.14 -32.68 -9.90
C PRO A 614 27.36 -32.02 -9.22
N PRO A 615 27.21 -31.36 -8.05
CA PRO A 615 28.27 -30.53 -7.49
C PRO A 615 29.61 -31.25 -7.27
N LEU A 616 29.59 -32.54 -6.92
CA LEU A 616 30.79 -33.33 -6.68
C LEU A 616 31.55 -33.67 -7.97
N GLU A 617 30.86 -33.74 -9.11
CA GLU A 617 31.40 -34.07 -10.43
C GLU A 617 31.55 -32.85 -11.33
N ALA A 618 31.02 -31.70 -10.90
CA ALA A 618 31.05 -30.45 -11.65
C ALA A 618 32.47 -30.03 -12.03
N ARG A 619 33.49 -30.36 -11.24
CA ARG A 619 34.88 -30.06 -11.58
C ARG A 619 35.37 -30.99 -12.70
N VAL A 620 35.27 -30.51 -13.94
CA VAL A 620 35.63 -31.28 -15.14
C VAL A 620 37.11 -31.23 -15.49
N MET A 621 37.82 -30.14 -15.16
CA MET A 621 39.24 -29.98 -15.48
C MET A 621 40.00 -29.24 -14.37
N THR A 622 41.29 -29.57 -14.21
CA THR A 622 42.22 -28.86 -13.32
C THR A 622 43.57 -28.75 -14.00
N TYR A 623 44.01 -27.51 -14.25
CA TYR A 623 45.33 -27.20 -14.77
C TYR A 623 46.28 -26.90 -13.61
N CYS A 624 47.39 -27.62 -13.55
CA CYS A 624 48.41 -27.51 -12.50
C CYS A 624 49.76 -27.05 -13.09
N GLU A 625 49.74 -26.06 -13.99
CA GLU A 625 50.96 -25.60 -14.67
C GLU A 625 51.59 -24.35 -14.05
N HIS A 626 50.81 -23.51 -13.34
CA HIS A 626 51.38 -22.35 -12.62
C HIS A 626 51.93 -22.80 -11.27
N SER A 627 53.04 -22.20 -10.86
CA SER A 627 53.70 -22.47 -9.57
C SER A 627 53.38 -21.43 -8.49
N SER A 628 52.53 -20.46 -8.80
CA SER A 628 52.25 -19.31 -7.94
C SER A 628 50.82 -18.80 -8.11
N TRP A 629 50.44 -17.92 -7.19
CA TRP A 629 49.12 -17.31 -7.07
C TRP A 629 48.55 -16.82 -8.41
N ILE A 630 47.36 -17.30 -8.76
CA ILE A 630 46.65 -16.85 -9.97
C ILE A 630 46.07 -15.45 -9.71
N LEU A 631 46.45 -14.48 -10.54
CA LEU A 631 45.94 -13.09 -10.47
C LEU A 631 44.65 -12.92 -11.26
N GLY A 632 44.52 -13.64 -12.36
CA GLY A 632 43.34 -13.58 -13.20
C GLY A 632 43.26 -14.77 -14.12
N ALA A 633 42.04 -15.23 -14.35
CA ALA A 633 41.69 -16.27 -15.29
C ALA A 633 40.49 -15.73 -16.06
N SER A 634 40.62 -15.51 -17.36
CA SER A 634 39.53 -14.97 -18.16
C SER A 634 39.35 -15.70 -19.47
N LEU A 635 38.10 -15.99 -19.78
CA LEU A 635 37.67 -16.63 -21.01
C LEU A 635 37.52 -15.57 -22.10
N HIS A 636 38.15 -15.76 -23.25
CA HIS A 636 37.99 -14.83 -24.35
C HIS A 636 36.60 -14.92 -24.99
N ARG A 637 35.84 -13.82 -24.88
CA ARG A 637 34.45 -13.67 -25.32
C ARG A 637 34.36 -13.02 -26.69
N LYS A 638 34.69 -13.74 -27.77
CA LYS A 638 34.38 -13.24 -29.12
C LYS A 638 33.81 -14.30 -30.07
N ALA A 639 32.72 -13.86 -30.69
CA ALA A 639 31.75 -14.56 -31.53
C ALA A 639 32.00 -14.45 -33.04
N LEU A 640 33.23 -14.16 -33.47
CA LEU A 640 33.60 -14.29 -34.89
C LEU A 640 34.13 -15.71 -35.09
N GLN A 641 33.47 -16.47 -35.97
CA GLN A 641 33.62 -17.93 -36.22
C GLN A 641 35.04 -18.44 -36.52
N SER A 642 36.08 -17.60 -36.51
CA SER A 642 37.44 -17.96 -36.92
C SER A 642 38.43 -18.20 -35.78
N VAL A 643 38.11 -17.88 -34.52
CA VAL A 643 39.07 -18.04 -33.40
C VAL A 643 38.50 -18.99 -32.33
N PRO A 644 39.22 -20.07 -31.95
CA PRO A 644 38.77 -20.96 -30.88
C PRO A 644 38.73 -20.22 -29.54
N THR A 645 37.72 -20.50 -28.72
CA THR A 645 37.62 -20.02 -27.34
C THR A 645 38.89 -20.41 -26.57
N ARG A 646 39.59 -19.41 -26.03
CA ARG A 646 40.80 -19.61 -25.23
C ARG A 646 40.59 -19.04 -23.84
N LEU A 647 41.04 -19.78 -22.84
CA LEU A 647 41.18 -19.33 -21.47
C LEU A 647 42.59 -18.76 -21.30
N ILE A 648 42.70 -17.53 -20.83
CA ILE A 648 43.97 -16.87 -20.54
C ILE A 648 44.10 -16.71 -19.04
N THR A 649 45.21 -17.18 -18.50
CA THR A 649 45.48 -17.15 -17.06
C THR A 649 46.82 -16.47 -16.82
N ALA A 650 46.90 -15.68 -15.75
CA ALA A 650 48.11 -14.98 -15.35
C ALA A 650 48.41 -15.23 -13.88
N SER A 651 49.67 -15.46 -13.55
CA SER A 651 50.12 -15.63 -12.16
C SER A 651 51.08 -14.52 -11.71
N THR A 652 51.30 -14.42 -10.40
CA THR A 652 52.24 -13.47 -9.81
C THR A 652 53.69 -13.66 -10.26
N ALA A 653 54.08 -14.87 -10.68
CA ALA A 653 55.43 -15.14 -11.19
C ALA A 653 55.70 -14.53 -12.57
N GLY A 654 54.69 -13.99 -13.26
CA GLY A 654 54.88 -13.34 -14.55
C GLY A 654 54.50 -14.16 -15.77
N ASP A 655 54.06 -15.39 -15.57
CA ASP A 655 53.70 -16.35 -16.59
C ASP A 655 52.22 -16.21 -16.96
N VAL A 656 51.98 -15.90 -18.23
CA VAL A 656 50.65 -15.90 -18.83
C VAL A 656 50.52 -17.16 -19.68
N ARG A 657 49.51 -17.97 -19.40
CA ARG A 657 49.22 -19.21 -20.14
C ARG A 657 47.92 -19.13 -20.92
N TYR A 658 47.91 -19.83 -22.04
CA TYR A 658 46.78 -19.93 -22.96
C TYR A 658 46.30 -21.37 -22.97
N PHE A 659 45.07 -21.60 -22.54
CA PHE A 659 44.43 -22.91 -22.50
C PHE A 659 43.31 -22.98 -23.55
N ASP A 660 43.22 -24.12 -24.22
CA ASP A 660 42.01 -24.53 -24.94
C ASP A 660 41.27 -25.48 -24.01
N LEU A 661 40.01 -25.19 -23.68
CA LEU A 661 39.23 -25.98 -22.72
C LEU A 661 39.05 -27.45 -23.14
N ARG A 662 39.34 -27.79 -24.40
CA ARG A 662 39.30 -29.15 -24.96
C ARG A 662 40.61 -29.92 -24.78
N LYS A 663 41.68 -29.27 -24.32
CA LYS A 663 43.01 -29.86 -24.17
C LYS A 663 43.41 -29.91 -22.70
N ASN A 664 44.27 -30.86 -22.34
CA ASN A 664 44.69 -31.07 -20.95
C ASN A 664 45.89 -30.20 -20.54
N SER A 665 46.52 -29.50 -21.49
CA SER A 665 47.70 -28.68 -21.26
C SER A 665 47.60 -27.34 -21.99
N SER A 666 48.43 -26.38 -21.58
CA SER A 666 48.51 -25.08 -22.26
C SER A 666 48.92 -25.23 -23.72
N VAL A 667 48.30 -24.41 -24.57
CA VAL A 667 48.59 -24.30 -26.00
C VAL A 667 49.80 -23.40 -26.23
N ALA A 668 49.94 -22.38 -25.38
CA ALA A 668 51.06 -21.45 -25.40
C ALA A 668 51.28 -20.87 -24.00
N HIS A 669 52.48 -20.36 -23.75
CA HIS A 669 52.80 -19.60 -22.55
C HIS A 669 53.75 -18.45 -22.89
N ILE A 670 53.72 -17.39 -22.10
CA ILE A 670 54.54 -16.20 -22.26
C ILE A 670 55.03 -15.76 -20.90
N GLN A 671 56.34 -15.55 -20.79
CA GLN A 671 56.92 -14.87 -19.65
C GLN A 671 56.89 -13.36 -19.90
N THR A 672 56.15 -12.62 -19.08
CA THR A 672 55.96 -11.17 -19.28
C THR A 672 56.94 -10.35 -18.43
N MET A 673 56.71 -10.28 -17.13
CA MET A 673 57.53 -9.58 -16.13
C MET A 673 57.46 -10.36 -14.82
N GLU A 674 58.55 -10.46 -14.08
CA GLU A 674 58.51 -11.03 -12.73
C GLU A 674 57.74 -10.11 -11.77
N GLY A 675 56.94 -10.70 -10.88
CA GLY A 675 56.22 -9.96 -9.84
C GLY A 675 55.05 -9.13 -10.37
N ILE A 676 54.17 -9.73 -11.17
CA ILE A 676 52.92 -9.07 -11.59
C ILE A 676 52.05 -8.83 -10.35
N THR A 677 51.47 -7.64 -10.25
CA THR A 677 50.54 -7.25 -9.17
C THR A 677 49.09 -7.30 -9.61
N SER A 678 48.80 -7.01 -10.88
CA SER A 678 47.43 -7.06 -11.39
C SER A 678 47.37 -7.46 -12.86
N PHE A 679 46.23 -8.04 -13.24
CA PHE A 679 45.94 -8.52 -14.59
C PHE A 679 44.53 -8.09 -14.97
N ALA A 680 44.36 -7.62 -16.20
CA ALA A 680 43.05 -7.32 -16.78
C ALA A 680 43.01 -7.74 -18.25
N MET A 681 41.91 -8.36 -18.66
CA MET A 681 41.64 -8.69 -20.06
C MET A 681 40.44 -7.88 -20.54
N HIS A 682 40.43 -7.49 -21.81
CA HIS A 682 39.29 -6.81 -22.39
C HIS A 682 38.26 -7.83 -22.89
N ASP A 683 36.97 -7.59 -22.59
CA ASP A 683 35.88 -8.52 -22.95
C ASP A 683 35.75 -8.69 -24.47
N ALA A 684 35.64 -7.59 -25.23
CA ALA A 684 35.43 -7.62 -26.68
C ALA A 684 36.70 -7.46 -27.55
N ALA A 685 37.72 -6.74 -27.09
CA ALA A 685 38.94 -6.50 -27.86
C ALA A 685 39.99 -7.57 -27.54
N SER A 686 40.82 -7.91 -28.52
CA SER A 686 41.84 -8.94 -28.37
C SER A 686 43.11 -8.42 -27.68
N VAL A 687 42.96 -7.86 -26.48
CA VAL A 687 44.03 -7.27 -25.69
C VAL A 687 43.92 -7.62 -24.21
N PHE A 688 45.06 -7.71 -23.54
CA PHE A 688 45.16 -7.81 -22.09
C PHE A 688 46.32 -6.96 -21.58
N ALA A 689 46.29 -6.64 -20.29
CA ALA A 689 47.30 -5.84 -19.62
C ALA A 689 47.76 -6.52 -18.32
N CYS A 690 49.07 -6.48 -18.10
CA CYS A 690 49.72 -6.93 -16.86
C CYS A 690 50.48 -5.77 -16.24
N SER A 691 50.30 -5.51 -14.95
CA SER A 691 51.09 -4.50 -14.22
C SER A 691 52.07 -5.12 -13.24
N THR A 692 53.20 -4.47 -13.08
CA THR A 692 54.04 -4.56 -11.88
C THR A 692 53.91 -3.27 -11.07
N ASN A 693 54.69 -3.13 -9.99
CA ASN A 693 54.75 -1.90 -9.22
C ASN A 693 55.12 -0.65 -10.04
N GLN A 694 55.76 -0.77 -11.19
CA GLN A 694 56.25 0.41 -11.93
C GLN A 694 55.80 0.45 -13.39
N ILE A 695 55.38 -0.68 -13.96
CA ILE A 695 55.15 -0.79 -15.41
C ILE A 695 53.88 -1.59 -15.68
N THR A 696 53.00 -1.04 -16.51
CA THR A 696 51.90 -1.78 -17.12
C THR A 696 52.25 -2.10 -18.57
N ARG A 697 52.32 -3.38 -18.91
CA ARG A 697 52.53 -3.84 -20.29
C ARG A 697 51.21 -4.32 -20.88
N ILE A 698 50.94 -3.90 -22.11
CA ILE A 698 49.75 -4.26 -22.89
C ILE A 698 50.18 -5.24 -23.99
N TYR A 699 49.44 -6.31 -24.14
CA TYR A 699 49.68 -7.39 -25.09
C TYR A 699 48.42 -7.66 -25.92
N ASN A 700 48.60 -8.25 -27.09
CA ASN A 700 47.49 -8.86 -27.83
C ASN A 700 47.27 -10.33 -27.39
N LEU A 701 46.13 -10.94 -27.76
CA LEU A 701 45.85 -12.35 -27.40
C LEU A 701 46.75 -13.38 -28.08
N SER A 702 47.55 -12.99 -29.08
CA SER A 702 48.58 -13.87 -29.65
C SER A 702 49.87 -13.86 -28.85
N GLY A 703 49.98 -12.95 -27.86
CA GLY A 703 51.15 -12.81 -27.02
C GLY A 703 52.14 -11.74 -27.42
N GLN A 704 51.88 -11.02 -28.50
CA GLN A 704 52.74 -9.96 -28.96
C GLN A 704 52.61 -8.76 -28.02
N TYR A 705 53.75 -8.24 -27.60
CA TYR A 705 53.84 -6.99 -26.87
C TYR A 705 53.40 -5.81 -27.76
N LEU A 706 52.46 -5.00 -27.27
CA LEU A 706 51.93 -3.84 -27.98
C LEU A 706 52.52 -2.53 -27.47
N ASN A 707 52.50 -2.32 -26.14
CA ASN A 707 52.95 -1.08 -25.53
C ASN A 707 53.27 -1.27 -24.02
N SER A 708 53.99 -0.32 -23.42
CA SER A 708 54.15 -0.23 -21.97
C SER A 708 53.93 1.19 -21.46
N ILE A 709 53.20 1.28 -20.37
CA ILE A 709 52.99 2.50 -19.60
C ILE A 709 53.90 2.39 -18.37
N LYS A 710 54.82 3.35 -18.20
CA LYS A 710 55.71 3.40 -17.04
C LYS A 710 55.19 4.45 -16.05
N SER A 711 55.12 4.08 -14.77
CA SER A 711 54.96 5.02 -13.68
C SER A 711 56.27 5.81 -13.52
N HIS A 712 56.25 7.11 -13.79
CA HIS A 712 57.46 7.95 -13.72
C HIS A 712 57.79 8.36 -12.28
N GLU A 713 59.02 8.14 -11.85
CA GLU A 713 59.67 8.85 -10.73
C GLU A 713 60.46 10.05 -11.28
N GLY A 714 59.79 11.17 -11.55
CA GLY A 714 60.42 12.40 -12.04
C GLY A 714 60.28 13.56 -11.05
N PHE A 715 61.35 14.32 -10.82
CA PHE A 715 61.41 15.44 -9.86
C PHE A 715 60.42 16.59 -10.14
N MET A 716 59.78 16.65 -11.32
CA MET A 716 58.87 17.75 -11.72
C MET A 716 57.52 17.30 -12.35
N SER A 717 57.15 16.02 -12.36
CA SER A 717 55.81 15.57 -12.82
C SER A 717 54.97 15.02 -11.66
N SER A 718 53.64 15.00 -11.80
CA SER A 718 52.75 14.34 -10.83
C SER A 718 53.20 12.90 -10.62
N ARG A 719 53.51 12.55 -9.36
CA ARG A 719 53.95 11.21 -8.97
C ARG A 719 52.84 10.22 -9.30
N ILE A 720 53.18 9.11 -9.97
CA ILE A 720 52.26 7.99 -10.18
C ILE A 720 52.80 6.84 -9.34
N GLY A 721 52.06 6.49 -8.30
CA GLY A 721 52.39 5.42 -7.37
C GLY A 721 52.27 4.03 -8.01
N PRO A 722 52.67 2.98 -7.27
CA PRO A 722 52.62 1.63 -7.79
C PRO A 722 51.19 1.18 -8.08
N ILE A 723 51.03 0.41 -9.17
CA ILE A 723 49.71 0.03 -9.67
C ILE A 723 49.20 -1.18 -8.89
N ASN A 724 48.00 -1.02 -8.32
CA ASN A 724 47.33 -2.03 -7.50
C ASN A 724 46.18 -2.71 -8.24
N CYS A 725 45.50 -2.01 -9.16
CA CYS A 725 44.40 -2.59 -9.91
C CYS A 725 44.37 -2.09 -11.36
N LEU A 726 43.91 -2.97 -12.24
CA LEU A 726 43.67 -2.69 -13.65
C LEU A 726 42.24 -3.11 -14.01
N ASN A 727 41.58 -2.34 -14.87
CA ASN A 727 40.31 -2.77 -15.47
C ASN A 727 40.11 -2.14 -16.85
N PHE A 728 39.59 -2.92 -17.80
CA PHE A 728 39.21 -2.42 -19.11
C PHE A 728 37.76 -1.93 -19.10
N HIS A 729 37.45 -0.96 -19.97
CA HIS A 729 36.06 -0.66 -20.27
C HIS A 729 35.45 -1.82 -21.09
N PRO A 730 34.22 -2.29 -20.79
CA PRO A 730 33.64 -3.48 -21.42
C PRO A 730 33.60 -3.43 -22.97
N TYR A 731 33.29 -2.25 -23.53
CA TYR A 731 33.09 -2.06 -24.98
C TYR A 731 34.17 -1.24 -25.71
N ARG A 732 34.98 -0.47 -24.98
CA ARG A 732 35.91 0.51 -25.56
C ARG A 732 37.29 0.13 -25.11
N VAL A 733 38.29 0.31 -25.97
CA VAL A 733 39.70 0.03 -25.60
C VAL A 733 40.25 1.17 -24.73
N LEU A 734 39.71 1.24 -23.51
CA LEU A 734 40.08 2.14 -22.43
C LEU A 734 40.57 1.29 -21.26
N LEU A 735 41.75 1.60 -20.74
CA LEU A 735 42.36 0.92 -19.60
C LEU A 735 42.40 1.87 -18.41
N ALA A 736 41.76 1.51 -17.30
CA ALA A 736 41.90 2.21 -16.03
C ALA A 736 42.98 1.51 -15.17
N ALA A 737 43.87 2.30 -14.57
CA ALA A 737 44.85 1.84 -13.59
C ALA A 737 44.70 2.62 -12.29
N GLY A 738 44.50 1.91 -11.18
CA GLY A 738 44.47 2.48 -9.83
C GLY A 738 45.81 2.30 -9.14
N CYS A 739 46.35 3.39 -8.61
CA CYS A 739 47.65 3.44 -7.97
C CYS A 739 47.52 3.50 -6.44
N VAL A 740 48.55 3.05 -5.72
CA VAL A 740 48.60 3.05 -4.23
C VAL A 740 48.63 4.48 -3.67
N ASP A 741 49.00 5.48 -4.46
CA ASP A 741 49.06 6.90 -4.08
C ASP A 741 47.70 7.64 -4.20
N ASN A 742 46.59 6.90 -4.19
CA ASN A 742 45.21 7.40 -4.32
C ASN A 742 44.89 8.06 -5.67
N THR A 743 45.69 7.82 -6.71
CA THR A 743 45.40 8.28 -8.08
C THR A 743 44.74 7.18 -8.92
N VAL A 744 43.88 7.58 -9.86
CA VAL A 744 43.32 6.70 -10.90
C VAL A 744 43.61 7.33 -12.25
N THR A 745 44.28 6.57 -13.12
CA THR A 745 44.63 7.01 -14.47
C THR A 745 43.84 6.20 -15.49
N ALA A 746 43.36 6.83 -16.55
CA ALA A 746 42.64 6.18 -17.64
C ALA A 746 43.38 6.43 -18.96
N TYR A 747 43.74 5.34 -19.63
CA TYR A 747 44.46 5.34 -20.89
C TYR A 747 43.49 5.00 -22.01
N SER A 748 43.55 5.76 -23.10
CA SER A 748 42.77 5.51 -24.30
C SER A 748 43.69 5.25 -25.47
N THR A 749 43.17 4.53 -26.46
CA THR A 749 43.81 4.48 -27.77
C THR A 749 43.65 5.84 -28.44
N VAL A 750 44.73 6.38 -28.99
CA VAL A 750 44.66 7.61 -29.79
C VAL A 750 43.79 7.30 -31.01
N PRO A 751 42.70 8.05 -31.27
CA PRO A 751 41.95 7.90 -32.50
C PRO A 751 42.91 8.18 -33.67
N LEU A 752 43.01 7.26 -34.61
CA LEU A 752 43.70 7.48 -35.88
C LEU A 752 42.97 8.51 -36.73
#